data_AF-A0A7X9FXN9-F1
#
_entry.id   AF-A0A7X9FXN9-F1
#
_cell.length_a   1.000
_cell.length_b   1.000
_cell.length_c   1.000
_cell.angle_alpha   90.00
_cell.angle_beta   90.00
_cell.angle_gamma   90.00
#
_symmetry.space_group_name_H-M   'P 1'
#
loop_
_entity.id
_entity.type
_entity.pdbx_description
1 polymer ?
#
loop_
_entity_poly.entity_id
_entity_poly.type
_entity_poly.pdbx_seq_one_letter_code
_entity_poly.pdbx_strand_id
1 'polypeptide(L)'
;MPKSTIMWTLCPNGIKNGKLQFSAAISIRLEDERGGKTPSLNLFPEILNWPETVKALNFQVIYDKKKDREPLEIKRISPEPELELWQAIFKPEAPVVSFKMADLTKNPVFSYPVKNVLTFVAAQYLNVAAESPEEPPPIAKVFHTDGLAQIRLKPITDQRYAKTVQLKTTQPVMAQSVRREAEGQKFKAVQVSPLPQPPKDFYLLREFYKPKNKITVDPKTRRPVVQRVPITRPQIDFHQALALLTSYPALMRLLGLAIDFEVDVPADFPASGWIKLIPAGRNDDNPRTAYNYDSSRGIFEAASSQPLPETVNGFLNLTDEERYDLVQLDVDAVALKTADLADTAETKEKAELPALRSSGLGVIRNEQAQNIAQILAKAVTLNNDFSHRKEITLYAEDLIQGYRVDVWDDQSRKWHSLCQRAGTYRFVRLDKEISLEDEGFISPAVTQAVDESTGDIYVHEALFHWDGWSLVAPRPGKTIDPEDEPAAIENQALRDFLLETKFKPVPQSLPRLRYGTGYRLRARTVDLAGNSQPLNNNNDSQAIPGPDQAPFTFTRFDPVPSPVIVPREEPKAGETVDHLVIKSLNESIEKDTEPTSQASDRHVAAPKISQFDTELHGMLDSGTGLKPEVYSLICQKDGGQFNDLEPGGQLELPYFPDPWARGVCVRGLPYGAPDPMMIEFAGDWPDFRPFRLRLEEGDQPASWSDTSRVLTVYLKKGESVTLRLSCYFPERFLEIQGLYRWLEKPERIMPPKVLKPPRGLPEGQIQTLKTLQVPKIDLTRIKTISAQGKNWLMTPFRELTLIHATVQPVGRPVCSSLEAQKNYGQTSATLYGQYEIHGHSTSKVELLANWQEPVDNLNEPEPKVIEGKAQVLELTVTPEMKSISFTPRPGESRTEDSDNQRQVPRPMVTSRAVVPGIPVYKHEFGDTKFRRVNYSLIS
;
A
#
# COMPACT_ATOMS: atom_id res chain seq x y z
N MET A 1 -34.39 39.87 -16.29
CA MET A 1 -33.77 41.03 -15.57
C MET A 1 -32.79 40.46 -14.56
N PRO A 2 -31.72 41.19 -14.17
CA PRO A 2 -30.85 40.77 -13.06
C PRO A 2 -31.67 40.57 -11.79
N LYS A 3 -31.50 39.41 -11.16
CA LYS A 3 -32.20 39.04 -9.93
C LYS A 3 -31.20 38.47 -8.92
N SER A 4 -31.16 39.07 -7.73
CA SER A 4 -30.48 38.53 -6.55
C SER A 4 -31.47 37.77 -5.69
N THR A 5 -31.08 36.58 -5.22
CA THR A 5 -31.81 35.83 -4.20
C THR A 5 -30.85 35.54 -3.06
N ILE A 6 -31.21 35.96 -1.85
CA ILE A 6 -30.36 35.89 -0.66
C ILE A 6 -31.04 34.96 0.33
N MET A 7 -30.31 33.98 0.84
CA MET A 7 -30.79 33.03 1.83
C MET A 7 -29.97 33.13 3.11
N TRP A 8 -30.66 33.30 4.22
CA TRP A 8 -30.11 33.44 5.57
C TRP A 8 -30.36 32.18 6.37
N THR A 9 -29.35 31.31 6.44
CA THR A 9 -29.47 30.03 7.13
C THR A 9 -28.97 30.16 8.55
N LEU A 10 -29.81 29.87 9.55
CA LEU A 10 -29.42 29.89 10.96
C LEU A 10 -28.75 28.57 11.35
N CYS A 11 -27.52 28.65 11.85
CA CYS A 11 -26.75 27.52 12.36
C CYS A 11 -26.56 27.66 13.89
N PRO A 12 -27.20 26.80 14.72
CA PRO A 12 -27.01 26.79 16.18
C PRO A 12 -25.54 26.55 16.57
N ASN A 13 -25.06 27.26 17.60
CA ASN A 13 -23.65 27.25 18.02
C ASN A 13 -23.48 27.17 19.56
N GLY A 14 -24.37 26.45 20.24
CA GLY A 14 -24.28 26.20 21.68
C GLY A 14 -24.71 27.38 22.56
N ILE A 15 -24.30 27.32 23.83
CA ILE A 15 -24.68 28.28 24.87
C ILE A 15 -23.41 28.90 25.45
N LYS A 16 -23.37 30.23 25.58
CA LYS A 16 -22.26 30.96 26.20
C LYS A 16 -22.82 32.01 27.15
N ASN A 17 -22.33 32.02 28.39
CA ASN A 17 -22.77 32.96 29.43
C ASN A 17 -24.31 32.99 29.63
N GLY A 18 -24.97 31.82 29.51
CA GLY A 18 -26.43 31.69 29.63
C GLY A 18 -27.24 32.17 28.42
N LYS A 19 -26.57 32.61 27.33
CA LYS A 19 -27.22 33.05 26.09
C LYS A 19 -27.06 32.01 24.99
N LEU A 20 -28.09 31.86 24.15
CA LEU A 20 -27.99 31.05 22.93
C LEU A 20 -27.03 31.74 21.96
N GLN A 21 -26.16 30.96 21.34
CA GLN A 21 -25.24 31.41 20.31
C GLN A 21 -25.64 30.75 18.99
N PHE A 22 -25.64 31.50 17.89
CA PHE A 22 -25.86 30.96 16.56
C PHE A 22 -25.25 31.89 15.52
N SER A 23 -25.10 31.38 14.30
CA SER A 23 -24.59 32.16 13.19
C SER A 23 -25.57 32.13 12.02
N ALA A 24 -25.59 33.20 11.24
CA ALA A 24 -26.21 33.22 9.92
C ALA A 24 -25.15 32.85 8.89
N ALA A 25 -25.37 31.76 8.13
CA ALA A 25 -24.64 31.47 6.91
C ALA A 25 -25.39 32.05 5.71
N ILE A 26 -24.72 32.85 4.90
CA ILE A 26 -25.35 33.55 3.78
C ILE A 26 -25.04 32.84 2.46
N SER A 27 -26.10 32.56 1.70
CA SER A 27 -26.00 32.08 0.31
C SER A 27 -26.60 33.11 -0.65
N ILE A 28 -25.88 33.41 -1.73
CA ILE A 28 -26.29 34.40 -2.74
C ILE A 28 -26.44 33.70 -4.09
N ARG A 29 -27.62 33.77 -4.71
CA ARG A 29 -27.89 33.31 -6.07
C ARG A 29 -28.13 34.51 -6.97
N LEU A 30 -27.42 34.56 -8.10
CA LEU A 30 -27.49 35.64 -9.08
C LEU A 30 -27.97 35.03 -10.39
N GLU A 31 -29.02 35.61 -10.95
CA GLU A 31 -29.66 35.15 -12.18
C GLU A 31 -29.78 36.33 -13.14
N ASP A 32 -29.46 36.11 -14.42
CA ASP A 32 -29.79 37.03 -15.50
C ASP A 32 -30.34 36.25 -16.71
N GLU A 33 -31.61 36.49 -17.00
CA GLU A 33 -32.37 35.83 -18.06
C GLU A 33 -32.25 36.50 -19.44
N ARG A 34 -31.48 37.61 -19.55
CA ARG A 34 -31.43 38.42 -20.78
C ARG A 34 -30.81 37.71 -22.00
N GLY A 35 -30.09 36.60 -21.78
CA GLY A 35 -29.37 35.88 -22.84
C GLY A 35 -28.19 36.68 -23.44
N GLY A 36 -27.18 36.01 -23.99
CA GLY A 36 -26.02 36.67 -24.62
C GLY A 36 -24.70 36.48 -23.87
N LYS A 37 -23.90 37.55 -23.73
CA LYS A 37 -22.58 37.53 -23.05
C LYS A 37 -22.74 37.20 -21.56
N THR A 38 -21.73 36.54 -20.97
CA THR A 38 -21.67 36.27 -19.52
C THR A 38 -21.89 37.58 -18.74
N PRO A 39 -22.93 37.66 -17.90
CA PRO A 39 -23.17 38.80 -17.03
C PRO A 39 -21.96 39.11 -16.13
N SER A 40 -21.85 40.36 -15.71
CA SER A 40 -20.84 40.81 -14.74
C SER A 40 -21.49 41.28 -13.45
N LEU A 41 -20.72 41.28 -12.36
CA LEU A 41 -21.20 41.63 -11.03
C LEU A 41 -21.76 43.07 -10.92
N ASN A 42 -21.33 43.99 -11.78
CA ASN A 42 -21.85 45.37 -11.87
C ASN A 42 -23.37 45.46 -12.12
N LEU A 43 -24.00 44.39 -12.61
CA LEU A 43 -25.46 44.29 -12.78
C LEU A 43 -26.20 44.08 -11.45
N PHE A 44 -25.46 43.82 -10.37
CA PHE A 44 -25.96 43.52 -9.03
C PHE A 44 -25.35 44.49 -8.00
N PRO A 45 -25.74 45.79 -8.01
CA PRO A 45 -25.10 46.84 -7.20
C PRO A 45 -25.20 46.61 -5.69
N GLU A 46 -26.25 45.93 -5.22
CA GLU A 46 -26.39 45.48 -3.83
C GLU A 46 -25.27 44.50 -3.46
N ILE A 47 -24.98 43.53 -4.32
CA ILE A 47 -24.00 42.48 -4.06
C ILE A 47 -22.57 43.01 -4.21
N LEU A 48 -22.35 43.99 -5.09
CA LEU A 48 -21.07 44.69 -5.19
C LEU A 48 -20.75 45.50 -3.91
N ASN A 49 -21.79 45.95 -3.19
CA ASN A 49 -21.68 46.66 -1.91
C ASN A 49 -22.13 45.80 -0.71
N TRP A 50 -22.04 44.48 -0.85
CA TRP A 50 -22.60 43.52 0.08
C TRP A 50 -22.26 43.80 1.57
N PRO A 51 -21.00 44.07 1.96
CA PRO A 51 -20.66 44.45 3.32
C PRO A 51 -21.47 45.61 3.91
N GLU A 52 -21.70 46.67 3.12
CA GLU A 52 -22.50 47.82 3.57
C GLU A 52 -23.99 47.49 3.66
N THR A 53 -24.49 46.64 2.75
CA THR A 53 -25.85 46.09 2.86
C THR A 53 -26.01 45.35 4.17
N VAL A 54 -25.09 44.45 4.54
CA VAL A 54 -25.14 43.68 5.79
C VAL A 54 -25.08 44.57 7.03
N LYS A 55 -24.21 45.59 7.05
CA LYS A 55 -24.08 46.56 8.17
C LYS A 55 -25.39 47.26 8.50
N ALA A 56 -26.17 47.60 7.48
CA ALA A 56 -27.41 48.34 7.64
C ALA A 56 -28.59 47.49 8.15
N LEU A 57 -28.43 46.17 8.25
CA LEU A 57 -29.51 45.26 8.64
C LEU A 57 -29.59 45.05 10.14
N ASN A 58 -30.83 45.09 10.63
CA ASN A 58 -31.19 44.53 11.93
C ASN A 58 -31.73 43.12 11.72
N PHE A 59 -31.59 42.28 12.75
CA PHE A 59 -31.99 40.89 12.68
C PHE A 59 -32.88 40.53 13.86
N GLN A 60 -33.80 39.61 13.61
CA GLN A 60 -34.68 39.02 14.61
C GLN A 60 -34.68 37.50 14.43
N VAL A 61 -35.17 36.76 15.42
CA VAL A 61 -35.44 35.32 15.27
C VAL A 61 -36.89 35.00 15.57
N ILE A 62 -37.42 33.98 14.88
CA ILE A 62 -38.70 33.37 15.21
C ILE A 62 -38.43 31.88 15.50
N TYR A 63 -39.00 31.38 16.60
CA TYR A 63 -38.91 29.97 16.98
C TYR A 63 -40.29 29.36 17.20
N ASP A 64 -40.33 28.03 17.32
CA ASP A 64 -41.56 27.25 17.46
C ASP A 64 -42.28 27.49 18.81
N LYS A 65 -43.01 28.60 18.93
CA LYS A 65 -43.91 28.86 20.07
C LYS A 65 -45.30 28.28 19.78
N LYS A 66 -45.95 27.71 20.81
CA LYS A 66 -47.26 27.04 20.70
C LYS A 66 -48.46 27.94 20.34
N LYS A 67 -48.37 29.29 20.41
CA LYS A 67 -49.51 30.19 20.12
C LYS A 67 -49.19 31.54 19.43
N ASP A 68 -48.20 32.32 19.86
CA ASP A 68 -47.86 33.65 19.29
C ASP A 68 -46.41 33.73 18.79
N ARG A 69 -46.19 34.05 17.51
CA ARG A 69 -44.85 34.03 16.88
C ARG A 69 -44.27 35.43 16.72
N GLU A 70 -44.13 36.15 17.83
CA GLU A 70 -43.48 37.46 17.81
C GLU A 70 -41.97 37.31 17.54
N PRO A 71 -41.40 38.12 16.62
CA PRO A 71 -39.95 38.14 16.40
C PRO A 71 -39.22 38.61 17.67
N LEU A 72 -38.17 37.89 18.03
CA LEU A 72 -37.28 38.24 19.13
C LEU A 72 -36.06 38.99 18.58
N GLU A 73 -35.78 40.17 19.12
CA GLU A 73 -34.57 40.93 18.81
C GLU A 73 -33.31 40.17 19.24
N ILE A 74 -32.28 40.22 18.41
CA ILE A 74 -31.02 39.52 18.66
C ILE A 74 -29.85 40.47 18.54
N LYS A 75 -28.74 40.14 19.19
CA LYS A 75 -27.55 40.96 19.19
C LYS A 75 -26.47 40.34 18.33
N ARG A 76 -26.00 41.10 17.34
CA ARG A 76 -24.82 40.76 16.55
C ARG A 76 -23.55 40.85 17.41
N ILE A 77 -22.67 39.86 17.28
CA ILE A 77 -21.39 39.79 18.02
C ILE A 77 -20.16 39.56 17.13
N SER A 78 -20.34 39.25 15.84
CA SER A 78 -19.22 39.18 14.89
C SER A 78 -18.66 40.56 14.54
N PRO A 79 -17.42 40.66 14.03
CA PRO A 79 -16.86 41.91 13.50
C PRO A 79 -17.74 42.52 12.40
N GLU A 80 -17.67 43.84 12.24
CA GLU A 80 -18.29 44.53 11.11
C GLU A 80 -17.62 44.12 9.79
N PRO A 81 -18.38 43.89 8.69
CA PRO A 81 -17.80 43.40 7.45
C PRO A 81 -17.04 44.52 6.73
N GLU A 82 -15.97 44.19 6.03
CA GLU A 82 -15.09 45.17 5.38
C GLU A 82 -15.38 45.26 3.88
N LEU A 83 -15.90 46.41 3.44
CA LEU A 83 -16.18 46.67 2.01
C LEU A 83 -14.92 46.58 1.15
N GLU A 84 -13.80 47.12 1.64
CA GLU A 84 -12.53 47.12 0.92
C GLU A 84 -12.04 45.69 0.63
N LEU A 85 -12.13 44.79 1.60
CA LEU A 85 -11.72 43.38 1.42
C LEU A 85 -12.64 42.65 0.43
N TRP A 86 -13.94 42.92 0.49
CA TRP A 86 -14.90 42.36 -0.47
C TRP A 86 -14.60 42.81 -1.91
N GLN A 87 -14.41 44.11 -2.14
CA GLN A 87 -14.13 44.67 -3.46
C GLN A 87 -12.73 44.30 -3.97
N ALA A 88 -11.79 44.02 -3.07
CA ALA A 88 -10.49 43.46 -3.44
C ALA A 88 -10.60 42.07 -4.08
N ILE A 89 -11.57 41.26 -3.66
CA ILE A 89 -11.87 39.96 -4.27
C ILE A 89 -12.79 40.15 -5.48
N PHE A 90 -13.93 40.83 -5.29
CA PHE A 90 -15.02 40.93 -6.26
C PHE A 90 -15.03 42.28 -6.99
N LYS A 91 -14.47 42.32 -8.20
CA LYS A 91 -14.52 43.52 -9.05
C LYS A 91 -15.89 43.66 -9.75
N PRO A 92 -16.26 44.87 -10.21
CA PRO A 92 -17.49 45.06 -10.97
C PRO A 92 -17.58 44.19 -12.24
N GLU A 93 -16.45 43.87 -12.88
CA GLU A 93 -16.38 43.03 -14.09
C GLU A 93 -16.28 41.53 -13.79
N ALA A 94 -16.37 41.10 -12.52
CA ALA A 94 -16.26 39.69 -12.17
C ALA A 94 -17.36 38.89 -12.89
N PRO A 95 -17.01 37.75 -13.53
CA PRO A 95 -17.98 36.98 -14.29
C PRO A 95 -19.04 36.38 -13.37
N VAL A 96 -20.30 36.46 -13.79
CA VAL A 96 -21.45 35.86 -13.12
C VAL A 96 -22.14 34.95 -14.12
N VAL A 97 -22.01 33.64 -13.93
CA VAL A 97 -22.84 32.67 -14.65
C VAL A 97 -24.18 32.59 -13.93
N SER A 98 -25.29 32.70 -14.67
CA SER A 98 -26.63 32.61 -14.07
C SER A 98 -26.78 31.30 -13.30
N PHE A 99 -27.16 31.41 -12.01
CA PHE A 99 -27.24 30.26 -11.12
C PHE A 99 -28.17 29.18 -11.68
N LYS A 100 -27.67 27.95 -11.75
CA LYS A 100 -28.44 26.76 -12.09
C LYS A 100 -27.95 25.58 -11.27
N MET A 101 -28.85 24.98 -10.48
CA MET A 101 -28.52 23.78 -9.72
C MET A 101 -28.17 22.63 -10.68
N ALA A 102 -27.01 22.01 -10.48
CA ALA A 102 -26.62 20.81 -11.20
C ALA A 102 -27.36 19.60 -10.62
N ASP A 103 -28.13 18.90 -11.46
CA ASP A 103 -28.79 17.65 -11.08
C ASP A 103 -27.87 16.46 -11.34
N LEU A 104 -27.03 16.15 -10.35
CA LEU A 104 -26.10 15.02 -10.39
C LEU A 104 -26.74 13.69 -9.96
N THR A 105 -28.04 13.67 -9.66
CA THR A 105 -28.73 12.42 -9.24
C THR A 105 -28.82 11.39 -10.36
N LYS A 106 -28.59 11.82 -11.60
CA LYS A 106 -28.60 10.97 -12.79
C LYS A 106 -27.29 10.22 -12.97
N ASN A 107 -26.22 10.66 -12.31
CA ASN A 107 -24.86 10.16 -12.44
C ASN A 107 -24.65 9.02 -11.43
N PRO A 108 -24.28 7.81 -11.87
CA PRO A 108 -23.97 6.74 -10.94
C PRO A 108 -22.77 7.07 -10.06
N VAL A 109 -22.85 6.72 -8.78
CA VAL A 109 -21.79 6.93 -7.78
C VAL A 109 -21.13 5.60 -7.44
N PHE A 110 -19.81 5.56 -7.51
CA PHE A 110 -18.99 4.38 -7.26
C PHE A 110 -17.99 4.62 -6.12
N SER A 111 -17.79 3.57 -5.34
CA SER A 111 -16.72 3.41 -4.35
C SER A 111 -16.30 1.94 -4.36
N TYR A 112 -15.26 1.59 -3.62
CA TYR A 112 -14.91 0.21 -3.35
C TYR A 112 -14.86 -0.03 -1.83
N PRO A 113 -15.25 -1.23 -1.35
CA PRO A 113 -15.38 -1.50 0.07
C PRO A 113 -14.02 -1.80 0.71
N VAL A 114 -13.40 -0.78 1.32
CA VAL A 114 -12.03 -0.84 1.87
C VAL A 114 -11.94 -1.95 2.92
N LYS A 115 -12.92 -2.06 3.81
CA LYS A 115 -13.00 -3.10 4.85
C LYS A 115 -13.03 -4.51 4.27
N ASN A 116 -13.83 -4.75 3.22
CA ASN A 116 -13.96 -6.07 2.61
C ASN A 116 -12.69 -6.47 1.84
N VAL A 117 -12.11 -5.52 1.10
CA VAL A 117 -10.84 -5.71 0.39
C VAL A 117 -9.72 -6.04 1.38
N LEU A 118 -9.60 -5.25 2.46
CA LEU A 118 -8.62 -5.48 3.51
C LEU A 118 -8.83 -6.83 4.20
N THR A 119 -10.08 -7.23 4.45
CA THR A 119 -10.42 -8.54 5.03
C THR A 119 -9.92 -9.69 4.15
N PHE A 120 -10.12 -9.60 2.82
CA PHE A 120 -9.60 -10.62 1.90
C PHE A 120 -8.07 -10.67 1.92
N VAL A 121 -7.41 -9.51 1.86
CA VAL A 121 -5.95 -9.41 1.93
C VAL A 121 -5.44 -10.03 3.23
N ALA A 122 -5.97 -9.60 4.38
CA ALA A 122 -5.58 -10.11 5.69
C ALA A 122 -5.72 -11.64 5.79
N ALA A 123 -6.81 -12.22 5.26
CA ALA A 123 -6.98 -13.66 5.21
C ALA A 123 -5.85 -14.36 4.42
N GLN A 124 -5.41 -13.81 3.28
CA GLN A 124 -4.28 -14.38 2.52
C GLN A 124 -2.97 -14.33 3.32
N TYR A 125 -2.69 -13.23 4.00
CA TYR A 125 -1.47 -13.10 4.82
C TYR A 125 -1.51 -14.03 6.04
N LEU A 126 -2.65 -14.15 6.72
CA LEU A 126 -2.80 -15.08 7.85
C LEU A 126 -2.61 -16.53 7.41
N ASN A 127 -3.15 -16.92 6.25
CA ASN A 127 -2.94 -18.25 5.66
C ASN A 127 -1.47 -18.53 5.36
N VAL A 128 -0.83 -17.64 4.59
CA VAL A 128 0.57 -17.84 4.20
C VAL A 128 1.52 -17.79 5.41
N ALA A 129 1.29 -16.88 6.35
CA ALA A 129 2.09 -16.77 7.57
C ALA A 129 1.93 -18.00 8.48
N ALA A 130 0.76 -18.64 8.50
CA ALA A 130 0.57 -19.85 9.30
C ALA A 130 1.20 -21.10 8.64
N GLU A 131 1.05 -21.24 7.32
CA GLU A 131 1.43 -22.45 6.59
C GLU A 131 2.87 -22.43 6.07
N SER A 132 3.38 -21.27 5.65
CA SER A 132 4.70 -21.12 5.03
C SER A 132 5.43 -19.87 5.53
N PRO A 133 5.71 -19.78 6.85
CA PRO A 133 6.32 -18.57 7.41
C PRO A 133 7.80 -18.41 7.08
N GLU A 134 8.53 -19.46 6.69
CA GLU A 134 9.99 -19.42 6.53
C GLU A 134 10.47 -19.22 5.09
N GLU A 135 9.57 -19.39 4.11
CA GLU A 135 9.78 -19.08 2.69
C GLU A 135 8.45 -18.91 1.93
N PRO A 136 8.44 -18.17 0.80
CA PRO A 136 7.26 -18.04 -0.05
C PRO A 136 6.77 -19.41 -0.55
N PRO A 137 5.47 -19.74 -0.41
CA PRO A 137 4.94 -21.02 -0.87
C PRO A 137 4.94 -21.11 -2.40
N PRO A 138 4.86 -22.30 -3.00
CA PRO A 138 4.60 -22.45 -4.44
C PRO A 138 3.33 -21.69 -4.84
N ILE A 139 3.33 -21.01 -6.00
CA ILE A 139 2.20 -20.16 -6.41
C ILE A 139 0.87 -20.92 -6.43
N ALA A 140 0.90 -22.21 -6.78
CA ALA A 140 -0.29 -23.07 -6.85
C ALA A 140 -0.98 -23.29 -5.50
N LYS A 141 -0.28 -23.05 -4.37
CA LYS A 141 -0.87 -23.11 -3.02
C LYS A 141 -1.79 -21.93 -2.71
N VAL A 142 -1.57 -20.80 -3.36
CA VAL A 142 -2.32 -19.56 -3.11
C VAL A 142 -3.21 -19.20 -4.30
N PHE A 143 -2.78 -19.55 -5.52
CA PHE A 143 -3.54 -19.35 -6.76
C PHE A 143 -4.36 -20.60 -7.12
N HIS A 144 -5.47 -20.78 -6.42
CA HIS A 144 -6.51 -21.78 -6.70
C HIS A 144 -7.91 -21.13 -6.66
N THR A 145 -8.95 -21.85 -7.09
CA THR A 145 -10.36 -21.36 -7.20
C THR A 145 -10.85 -20.60 -5.97
N ASP A 146 -10.50 -21.10 -4.78
CA ASP A 146 -10.89 -20.54 -3.48
C ASP A 146 -9.84 -19.59 -2.88
N GLY A 147 -8.73 -19.33 -3.56
CA GLY A 147 -7.66 -18.43 -3.13
C GLY A 147 -7.61 -17.16 -3.98
N LEU A 148 -6.42 -16.77 -4.44
CA LEU A 148 -6.22 -15.57 -5.25
C LEU A 148 -6.97 -15.59 -6.60
N ALA A 149 -7.37 -16.75 -7.12
CA ALA A 149 -8.15 -16.80 -8.35
C ALA A 149 -9.55 -16.15 -8.20
N GLN A 150 -10.06 -16.00 -6.97
CA GLN A 150 -11.30 -15.28 -6.71
C GLN A 150 -11.26 -13.82 -7.16
N ILE A 151 -10.09 -13.19 -7.10
CA ILE A 151 -9.90 -11.77 -7.45
C ILE A 151 -9.28 -11.60 -8.85
N ARG A 152 -9.07 -12.69 -9.58
CA ARG A 152 -8.59 -12.64 -10.97
C ARG A 152 -9.78 -12.41 -11.91
N LEU A 153 -9.67 -11.37 -12.74
CA LEU A 153 -10.73 -11.01 -13.70
C LEU A 153 -10.31 -11.24 -15.17
N LYS A 154 -9.04 -11.60 -15.40
CA LYS A 154 -8.49 -12.01 -16.69
C LYS A 154 -8.66 -13.51 -16.90
N PRO A 155 -8.90 -13.98 -18.14
CA PRO A 155 -9.00 -15.41 -18.43
C PRO A 155 -7.72 -16.16 -18.03
N ILE A 156 -7.87 -17.45 -17.73
CA ILE A 156 -6.73 -18.36 -17.56
C ILE A 156 -6.20 -18.74 -18.93
N THR A 157 -4.90 -18.55 -19.16
CA THR A 157 -4.27 -18.82 -20.46
C THR A 157 -3.41 -20.08 -20.47
N ASP A 158 -2.85 -20.43 -19.32
CA ASP A 158 -1.98 -21.57 -19.12
C ASP A 158 -2.79 -22.86 -18.87
N GLN A 159 -2.49 -23.88 -19.66
CA GLN A 159 -3.15 -25.19 -19.60
C GLN A 159 -2.98 -25.89 -18.25
N ARG A 160 -1.91 -25.59 -17.49
CA ARG A 160 -1.67 -26.13 -16.14
C ARG A 160 -2.79 -25.75 -15.17
N TYR A 161 -3.31 -24.52 -15.30
CA TYR A 161 -4.34 -23.99 -14.41
C TYR A 161 -5.75 -24.11 -14.99
N ALA A 162 -5.90 -24.19 -16.32
CA ALA A 162 -7.20 -24.25 -16.98
C ALA A 162 -8.12 -25.41 -16.51
N LYS A 163 -7.54 -26.50 -15.96
CA LYS A 163 -8.29 -27.65 -15.43
C LYS A 163 -8.61 -27.55 -13.93
N THR A 164 -7.82 -26.80 -13.18
CA THR A 164 -7.84 -26.80 -11.70
C THR A 164 -8.36 -25.49 -11.11
N VAL A 165 -8.29 -24.39 -11.87
CA VAL A 165 -8.73 -23.07 -11.46
C VAL A 165 -9.99 -22.69 -12.22
N GLN A 166 -11.07 -22.45 -11.48
CA GLN A 166 -12.33 -21.97 -12.03
C GLN A 166 -12.53 -20.51 -11.61
N LEU A 167 -12.55 -19.60 -12.59
CA LEU A 167 -12.83 -18.20 -12.32
C LEU A 167 -14.33 -18.01 -12.03
N LYS A 168 -14.65 -17.31 -10.94
CA LYS A 168 -16.05 -17.00 -10.59
C LYS A 168 -16.71 -16.05 -11.59
N THR A 169 -15.93 -15.23 -12.28
CA THR A 169 -16.43 -14.21 -13.22
C THR A 169 -15.31 -13.69 -14.12
N THR A 170 -15.63 -12.74 -15.00
CA THR A 170 -14.68 -12.02 -15.85
C THR A 170 -14.91 -10.51 -15.75
N GLN A 171 -13.92 -9.71 -16.17
CA GLN A 171 -14.05 -8.26 -16.12
C GLN A 171 -15.27 -7.69 -16.90
N PRO A 172 -15.60 -8.15 -18.13
CA PRO A 172 -16.79 -7.66 -18.83
C PRO A 172 -18.10 -8.00 -18.11
N VAL A 173 -18.20 -9.21 -17.53
CA VAL A 173 -19.39 -9.64 -16.78
C VAL A 173 -19.55 -8.79 -15.52
N MET A 174 -18.47 -8.55 -14.78
CA MET A 174 -18.50 -7.68 -13.60
C MET A 174 -18.89 -6.25 -13.98
N ALA A 175 -18.29 -5.69 -15.03
CA ALA A 175 -18.62 -4.34 -15.50
C ALA A 175 -20.10 -4.18 -15.82
N GLN A 176 -20.69 -5.12 -16.56
CA GLN A 176 -22.11 -5.09 -16.88
C GLN A 176 -22.99 -5.26 -15.63
N SER A 177 -22.65 -6.20 -14.75
CA SER A 177 -23.44 -6.50 -13.54
C SER A 177 -23.46 -5.34 -12.55
N VAL A 178 -22.29 -4.76 -12.24
CA VAL A 178 -22.13 -3.65 -11.30
C VAL A 178 -22.81 -2.40 -11.82
N ARG A 179 -22.68 -2.12 -13.13
CA ARG A 179 -23.36 -0.99 -13.77
C ARG A 179 -24.88 -1.12 -13.68
N ARG A 180 -25.41 -2.29 -14.06
CA ARG A 180 -26.85 -2.58 -14.00
C ARG A 180 -27.39 -2.50 -12.57
N GLU A 181 -26.63 -2.97 -11.59
CA GLU A 181 -26.97 -2.84 -10.18
C GLU A 181 -27.08 -1.36 -9.80
N ALA A 182 -26.04 -0.55 -10.02
CA ALA A 182 -26.03 0.87 -9.67
C ALA A 182 -27.19 1.64 -10.31
N GLU A 183 -27.45 1.40 -11.60
CA GLU A 183 -28.53 2.07 -12.33
C GLU A 183 -29.94 1.62 -11.91
N GLY A 184 -30.06 0.40 -11.37
CA GLY A 184 -31.32 -0.14 -10.86
C GLY A 184 -31.67 0.29 -9.44
N GLN A 185 -30.72 0.87 -8.69
CA GLN A 185 -30.96 1.35 -7.34
C GLN A 185 -31.72 2.69 -7.32
N LYS A 186 -32.50 2.90 -6.24
CA LYS A 186 -33.23 4.16 -6.00
C LYS A 186 -32.29 5.38 -6.01
N PHE A 187 -31.15 5.24 -5.34
CA PHE A 187 -30.06 6.20 -5.36
C PHE A 187 -28.97 5.52 -6.18
N LYS A 188 -28.65 6.05 -7.37
CA LYS A 188 -27.80 5.38 -8.37
C LYS A 188 -26.38 5.11 -7.87
N ALA A 189 -26.21 4.13 -7.00
CA ALA A 189 -24.97 3.81 -6.33
C ALA A 189 -24.88 2.29 -6.17
N VAL A 190 -23.66 1.76 -6.26
CA VAL A 190 -23.42 0.34 -6.00
C VAL A 190 -23.62 0.06 -4.51
N GLN A 191 -24.38 -0.98 -4.17
CA GLN A 191 -24.51 -1.41 -2.78
C GLN A 191 -23.32 -2.29 -2.42
N VAL A 192 -22.74 -2.02 -1.25
CA VAL A 192 -21.69 -2.85 -0.67
C VAL A 192 -22.36 -3.88 0.23
N SER A 193 -21.95 -5.15 0.10
CA SER A 193 -22.42 -6.18 1.03
C SER A 193 -21.69 -6.06 2.37
N PRO A 194 -22.37 -6.27 3.52
CA PRO A 194 -21.71 -6.35 4.83
C PRO A 194 -20.71 -7.51 4.95
N LEU A 195 -20.70 -8.44 4.00
CA LEU A 195 -19.76 -9.55 3.92
C LEU A 195 -18.89 -9.41 2.66
N PRO A 196 -17.60 -9.81 2.70
CA PRO A 196 -16.73 -9.74 1.54
C PRO A 196 -17.28 -10.52 0.33
N GLN A 197 -17.18 -9.89 -0.84
CA GLN A 197 -17.48 -10.45 -2.15
C GLN A 197 -16.26 -10.23 -3.06
N PRO A 198 -15.16 -11.00 -2.88
CA PRO A 198 -13.86 -10.66 -3.47
C PRO A 198 -13.88 -10.35 -4.97
N PRO A 199 -14.64 -11.06 -5.84
CA PRO A 199 -14.72 -10.70 -7.25
C PRO A 199 -15.28 -9.29 -7.51
N LYS A 200 -16.37 -8.90 -6.81
CA LYS A 200 -17.00 -7.58 -6.95
C LYS A 200 -16.15 -6.50 -6.29
N ASP A 201 -15.66 -6.77 -5.08
CA ASP A 201 -14.87 -5.82 -4.29
C ASP A 201 -13.58 -5.42 -5.02
N PHE A 202 -12.84 -6.40 -5.57
CA PHE A 202 -11.64 -6.13 -6.35
C PHE A 202 -11.91 -5.64 -7.77
N TYR A 203 -13.10 -5.90 -8.34
CA TYR A 203 -13.53 -5.20 -9.55
C TYR A 203 -13.72 -3.71 -9.26
N LEU A 204 -14.44 -3.35 -8.19
CA LEU A 204 -14.67 -1.96 -7.80
C LEU A 204 -13.36 -1.22 -7.48
N LEU A 205 -12.42 -1.88 -6.77
CA LEU A 205 -11.08 -1.33 -6.52
C LEU A 205 -10.35 -0.99 -7.82
N ARG A 206 -10.26 -1.97 -8.74
CA ARG A 206 -9.58 -1.77 -10.03
C ARG A 206 -10.29 -0.72 -10.87
N GLU A 207 -11.61 -0.70 -10.85
CA GLU A 207 -12.38 0.31 -11.56
C GLU A 207 -12.11 1.69 -10.96
N PHE A 208 -12.12 1.87 -9.64
CA PHE A 208 -11.83 3.14 -8.98
C PHE A 208 -10.49 3.77 -9.45
N TYR A 209 -9.43 2.97 -9.52
CA TYR A 209 -8.09 3.41 -9.92
C TYR A 209 -7.81 3.41 -11.42
N LYS A 210 -8.75 2.92 -12.23
CA LYS A 210 -8.61 2.93 -13.68
C LYS A 210 -8.72 4.37 -14.20
N PRO A 211 -7.79 4.84 -15.07
CA PRO A 211 -7.94 6.13 -15.73
C PRO A 211 -9.29 6.25 -16.45
N LYS A 212 -9.98 7.38 -16.25
CA LYS A 212 -11.36 7.60 -16.74
C LYS A 212 -11.44 8.29 -18.09
N ASN A 213 -10.32 8.79 -18.60
CA ASN A 213 -10.28 9.45 -19.90
C ASN A 213 -10.56 8.46 -21.03
N LYS A 214 -10.99 8.99 -22.17
CA LYS A 214 -11.27 8.25 -23.39
C LYS A 214 -10.06 7.41 -23.82
N ILE A 215 -10.31 6.12 -24.00
CA ILE A 215 -9.36 5.20 -24.63
C ILE A 215 -9.42 5.43 -26.15
N THR A 216 -8.27 5.71 -26.74
CA THR A 216 -8.10 5.82 -28.20
C THR A 216 -7.16 4.72 -28.68
N VAL A 217 -7.17 4.42 -29.98
CA VAL A 217 -6.23 3.46 -30.57
C VAL A 217 -5.04 4.24 -31.10
N ASP A 218 -3.84 3.91 -30.62
CA ASP A 218 -2.61 4.48 -31.15
C ASP A 218 -2.46 4.07 -32.63
N PRO A 219 -2.37 5.03 -33.56
CA PRO A 219 -2.31 4.74 -34.99
C PRO A 219 -1.05 3.96 -35.40
N LYS A 220 0.06 4.07 -34.64
CA LYS A 220 1.31 3.36 -34.91
C LYS A 220 1.31 1.96 -34.32
N THR A 221 0.95 1.83 -33.05
CA THR A 221 1.04 0.53 -32.34
C THR A 221 -0.24 -0.29 -32.42
N ARG A 222 -1.35 0.32 -32.86
CA ARG A 222 -2.72 -0.24 -32.83
C ARG A 222 -3.16 -0.70 -31.44
N ARG A 223 -2.50 -0.20 -30.38
CA ARG A 223 -2.83 -0.53 -28.99
C ARG A 223 -3.78 0.52 -28.40
N PRO A 224 -4.67 0.15 -27.47
CA PRO A 224 -5.45 1.11 -26.73
C PRO A 224 -4.52 1.97 -25.85
N VAL A 225 -4.64 3.28 -25.95
CA VAL A 225 -3.92 4.27 -25.15
C VAL A 225 -4.92 5.23 -24.52
N VAL A 226 -4.76 5.46 -23.22
CA VAL A 226 -5.50 6.50 -22.50
C VAL A 226 -4.84 7.83 -22.80
N GLN A 227 -5.60 8.79 -23.35
CA GLN A 227 -5.05 10.12 -23.58
C GLN A 227 -4.87 10.85 -22.25
N ARG A 228 -3.64 11.33 -21.97
CA ARG A 228 -3.41 12.31 -20.90
C ARG A 228 -4.02 13.64 -21.37
N VAL A 229 -5.01 14.13 -20.64
CA VAL A 229 -5.63 15.43 -20.89
C VAL A 229 -5.04 16.43 -19.90
N PRO A 230 -4.39 17.51 -20.34
CA PRO A 230 -3.84 18.52 -19.44
C PRO A 230 -4.95 19.14 -18.59
N ILE A 231 -4.74 19.19 -17.27
CA ILE A 231 -5.66 19.88 -16.37
C ILE A 231 -5.46 21.38 -16.57
N THR A 232 -6.48 22.06 -17.10
CA THR A 232 -6.45 23.52 -17.25
C THR A 232 -7.09 24.18 -16.04
N ARG A 233 -6.53 25.32 -15.59
CA ARG A 233 -7.13 26.08 -14.48
C ARG A 233 -8.54 26.56 -14.90
N PRO A 234 -9.61 26.25 -14.13
CA PRO A 234 -10.98 26.59 -14.52
C PRO A 234 -11.23 28.09 -14.38
N GLN A 235 -11.98 28.69 -15.32
CA GLN A 235 -12.47 30.07 -15.16
C GLN A 235 -13.57 30.01 -14.12
N ILE A 236 -13.32 30.62 -12.97
CA ILE A 236 -14.29 30.64 -11.88
C ILE A 236 -15.22 31.85 -12.04
N ASP A 237 -16.50 31.65 -11.73
CA ASP A 237 -17.48 32.73 -11.61
C ASP A 237 -17.64 33.20 -10.15
N PHE A 238 -18.50 34.21 -9.94
CA PHE A 238 -18.86 34.72 -8.62
C PHE A 238 -19.33 33.62 -7.65
N HIS A 239 -20.19 32.70 -8.07
CA HIS A 239 -20.75 31.65 -7.19
C HIS A 239 -19.68 30.64 -6.78
N GLN A 240 -18.81 30.26 -7.72
CA GLN A 240 -17.69 29.36 -7.46
C GLN A 240 -16.66 30.02 -6.54
N ALA A 241 -16.36 31.31 -6.74
CA ALA A 241 -15.50 32.07 -5.83
C ALA A 241 -16.10 32.16 -4.41
N LEU A 242 -17.41 32.39 -4.31
CA LEU A 242 -18.13 32.40 -3.02
C LEU A 242 -18.06 31.04 -2.31
N ALA A 243 -18.23 29.94 -3.06
CA ALA A 243 -18.11 28.58 -2.54
C ALA A 243 -16.69 28.28 -2.05
N LEU A 244 -15.64 28.75 -2.73
CA LEU A 244 -14.26 28.59 -2.26
C LEU A 244 -13.99 29.35 -0.95
N LEU A 245 -14.63 30.50 -0.75
CA LEU A 245 -14.47 31.29 0.47
C LEU A 245 -15.04 30.62 1.73
N THR A 246 -15.92 29.63 1.59
CA THR A 246 -16.45 28.89 2.77
C THR A 246 -15.40 28.06 3.49
N SER A 247 -14.25 27.80 2.83
CA SER A 247 -13.08 27.16 3.43
C SER A 247 -12.32 28.05 4.43
N TYR A 248 -12.73 29.32 4.59
CA TYR A 248 -12.07 30.32 5.43
C TYR A 248 -13.03 30.96 6.45
N PRO A 249 -13.43 30.25 7.52
CA PRO A 249 -14.44 30.73 8.48
C PRO A 249 -14.17 32.09 9.11
N ALA A 250 -12.90 32.43 9.38
CA ALA A 250 -12.54 33.74 9.91
C ALA A 250 -12.72 34.85 8.87
N LEU A 251 -12.31 34.60 7.62
CA LEU A 251 -12.47 35.54 6.52
C LEU A 251 -13.95 35.73 6.14
N MET A 252 -14.78 34.68 6.19
CA MET A 252 -16.23 34.79 5.94
C MET A 252 -16.91 35.85 6.81
N ARG A 253 -16.48 36.01 8.07
CA ARG A 253 -17.03 37.01 8.99
C ARG A 253 -16.66 38.43 8.57
N LEU A 254 -15.41 38.63 8.16
CA LEU A 254 -14.93 39.91 7.62
C LEU A 254 -15.60 40.26 6.28
N LEU A 255 -16.03 39.26 5.50
CA LEU A 255 -16.72 39.46 4.22
C LEU A 255 -18.25 39.56 4.35
N GLY A 256 -18.80 39.38 5.56
CA GLY A 256 -20.25 39.39 5.78
C GLY A 256 -20.97 38.17 5.21
N LEU A 257 -20.26 37.05 5.05
CA LEU A 257 -20.81 35.76 4.59
C LEU A 257 -21.17 34.83 5.75
N ALA A 258 -20.67 35.13 6.95
CA ALA A 258 -21.11 34.55 8.21
C ALA A 258 -21.28 35.67 9.26
N ILE A 259 -22.37 35.66 10.02
CA ILE A 259 -22.63 36.65 11.07
C ILE A 259 -23.00 35.94 12.36
N ASP A 260 -22.30 36.25 13.44
CA ASP A 260 -22.51 35.63 14.75
C ASP A 260 -23.50 36.45 15.58
N PHE A 261 -24.38 35.77 16.31
CA PHE A 261 -25.42 36.38 17.15
C PHE A 261 -25.49 35.74 18.53
N GLU A 262 -25.93 36.54 19.51
CA GLU A 262 -26.37 36.08 20.83
C GLU A 262 -27.81 36.53 21.12
N VAL A 263 -28.54 35.71 21.87
CA VAL A 263 -29.87 36.07 22.39
C VAL A 263 -30.09 35.49 23.79
N ASP A 264 -30.76 36.26 24.64
CA ASP A 264 -31.19 35.78 25.95
C ASP A 264 -32.24 34.68 25.78
N VAL A 265 -32.13 33.60 26.56
CA VAL A 265 -33.04 32.45 26.45
C VAL A 265 -34.43 32.86 26.96
N PRO A 266 -35.48 32.82 26.13
CA PRO A 266 -36.84 33.06 26.59
C PRO A 266 -37.28 32.00 27.60
N ALA A 267 -38.08 32.38 28.60
CA ALA A 267 -38.58 31.46 29.63
C ALA A 267 -39.44 30.31 29.04
N ASP A 268 -40.01 30.51 27.85
CA ASP A 268 -40.83 29.54 27.12
C ASP A 268 -40.08 28.82 25.99
N PHE A 269 -38.74 28.93 25.92
CA PHE A 269 -37.96 28.31 24.86
C PHE A 269 -38.04 26.77 24.92
N PRO A 270 -38.57 26.11 23.88
CA PRO A 270 -38.74 24.66 23.86
C PRO A 270 -37.42 23.88 23.95
N ALA A 271 -37.45 22.66 24.51
CA ALA A 271 -36.32 21.74 24.50
C ALA A 271 -35.98 21.20 23.09
N SER A 272 -36.94 21.24 22.17
CA SER A 272 -36.73 20.96 20.75
C SER A 272 -37.79 21.67 19.92
N GLY A 273 -37.46 21.97 18.67
CA GLY A 273 -38.36 22.68 17.76
C GLY A 273 -37.62 23.17 16.53
N TRP A 274 -38.11 24.25 15.92
CA TRP A 274 -37.43 24.95 14.84
C TRP A 274 -37.20 26.42 15.17
N ILE A 275 -36.16 27.00 14.59
CA ILE A 275 -35.80 28.42 14.70
C ILE A 275 -35.42 28.96 13.31
N LYS A 276 -35.73 30.22 13.01
CA LYS A 276 -35.28 30.90 11.78
C LYS A 276 -34.89 32.35 12.03
N LEU A 277 -33.98 32.85 11.22
CA LEU A 277 -33.49 34.22 11.24
C LEU A 277 -34.29 35.11 10.30
N ILE A 278 -34.67 36.30 10.75
CA ILE A 278 -35.41 37.30 9.96
C ILE A 278 -34.53 38.55 9.80
N PRO A 279 -34.06 38.86 8.58
CA PRO A 279 -33.48 40.18 8.29
C PRO A 279 -34.60 41.23 8.24
N ALA A 280 -34.60 42.16 9.20
CA ALA A 280 -35.67 43.14 9.35
C ALA A 280 -35.77 44.05 8.10
N GLY A 281 -36.99 44.28 7.61
CA GLY A 281 -37.25 45.12 6.44
C GLY A 281 -36.90 44.49 5.09
N ARG A 282 -36.51 43.21 5.06
CA ARG A 282 -36.22 42.47 3.82
C ARG A 282 -37.18 41.31 3.62
N ASN A 283 -37.41 40.96 2.35
CA ASN A 283 -38.19 39.80 1.96
C ASN A 283 -37.28 38.71 1.35
N ASP A 284 -36.20 38.41 2.07
CA ASP A 284 -35.22 37.39 1.71
C ASP A 284 -35.65 36.02 2.24
N ASP A 285 -35.01 34.96 1.73
CA ASP A 285 -35.30 33.59 2.15
C ASP A 285 -34.67 33.28 3.52
N ASN A 286 -35.46 32.67 4.40
CA ASN A 286 -35.09 32.33 5.77
C ASN A 286 -35.59 30.93 6.17
N PRO A 287 -34.90 29.85 5.75
CA PRO A 287 -35.33 28.50 6.10
C PRO A 287 -35.34 28.28 7.62
N ARG A 288 -36.19 27.35 8.06
CA ARG A 288 -36.19 26.87 9.44
C ARG A 288 -35.01 25.95 9.66
N THR A 289 -34.45 25.98 10.86
CA THR A 289 -33.48 25.00 11.35
C THR A 289 -34.07 24.27 12.54
N ALA A 290 -34.17 22.94 12.45
CA ALA A 290 -34.55 22.10 13.58
C ALA A 290 -33.44 22.12 14.63
N TYR A 291 -33.79 22.22 15.91
CA TYR A 291 -32.81 22.30 17.00
C TYR A 291 -33.17 21.40 18.18
N ASN A 292 -32.13 21.03 18.93
CA ASN A 292 -32.21 20.49 20.29
C ASN A 292 -31.63 21.50 21.28
N TYR A 293 -32.27 21.63 22.44
CA TYR A 293 -31.88 22.55 23.49
C TYR A 293 -31.95 21.88 24.87
N ASP A 294 -30.84 21.95 25.61
CA ASP A 294 -30.75 21.54 27.01
C ASP A 294 -29.73 22.44 27.74
N SER A 295 -30.24 23.40 28.50
CA SER A 295 -29.40 24.33 29.28
C SER A 295 -28.54 23.64 30.32
N SER A 296 -28.99 22.53 30.92
CA SER A 296 -28.24 21.82 31.96
C SER A 296 -26.97 21.18 31.41
N ARG A 297 -26.97 20.87 30.11
CA ARG A 297 -25.84 20.27 29.39
C ARG A 297 -25.13 21.25 28.46
N GLY A 298 -25.57 22.51 28.41
CA GLY A 298 -25.02 23.50 27.48
C GLY A 298 -25.33 23.21 26.01
N ILE A 299 -26.36 22.41 25.72
CA ILE A 299 -26.70 21.97 24.36
C ILE A 299 -27.61 23.01 23.71
N PHE A 300 -27.17 23.52 22.57
CA PHE A 300 -28.01 24.19 21.58
C PHE A 300 -27.42 23.90 20.19
N GLU A 301 -27.99 22.92 19.51
CA GLU A 301 -27.44 22.36 18.27
C GLU A 301 -28.52 22.07 17.24
N ALA A 302 -28.13 21.91 15.98
CA ALA A 302 -29.04 21.43 14.95
C ALA A 302 -29.47 19.99 15.26
N ALA A 303 -30.78 19.72 15.20
CA ALA A 303 -31.32 18.38 15.41
C ALA A 303 -31.18 17.54 14.13
N SER A 304 -30.92 16.24 14.27
CA SER A 304 -30.98 15.32 13.13
C SER A 304 -32.42 14.93 12.80
N SER A 305 -32.71 14.66 11.52
CA SER A 305 -34.00 14.06 11.13
C SER A 305 -34.01 12.53 11.31
N GLN A 306 -32.86 11.92 11.59
CA GLN A 306 -32.69 10.47 11.63
C GLN A 306 -32.90 9.90 13.04
N PRO A 307 -33.56 8.73 13.17
CA PRO A 307 -33.70 8.03 14.46
C PRO A 307 -32.35 7.57 15.07
N LEU A 308 -31.38 7.26 14.20
CA LEU A 308 -29.99 6.95 14.56
C LEU A 308 -29.10 8.03 13.94
N PRO A 309 -28.90 9.15 14.64
CA PRO A 309 -28.12 10.26 14.11
C PRO A 309 -26.69 9.82 13.74
N GLU A 310 -26.21 10.34 12.62
CA GLU A 310 -24.78 10.27 12.27
C GLU A 310 -23.95 11.21 13.13
N THR A 311 -24.59 12.28 13.63
CA THR A 311 -23.98 13.30 14.45
C THR A 311 -24.70 13.43 15.79
N VAL A 312 -23.94 13.49 16.87
CA VAL A 312 -24.44 13.53 18.24
C VAL A 312 -23.63 14.57 19.01
N ASN A 313 -24.29 15.56 19.63
CA ASN A 313 -23.63 16.62 20.41
C ASN A 313 -22.55 17.40 19.63
N GLY A 314 -22.73 17.58 18.31
CA GLY A 314 -21.77 18.22 17.41
C GLY A 314 -20.53 17.40 17.04
N PHE A 315 -20.56 16.08 17.28
CA PHE A 315 -19.52 15.14 16.86
C PHE A 315 -20.07 14.11 15.89
N LEU A 316 -19.24 13.66 14.95
CA LEU A 316 -19.51 12.46 14.15
C LEU A 316 -19.50 11.23 15.08
N ASN A 317 -20.53 10.40 15.03
CA ASN A 317 -20.64 9.21 15.88
C ASN A 317 -19.74 8.09 15.36
N LEU A 318 -18.44 8.14 15.68
CA LEU A 318 -17.47 7.13 15.26
C LEU A 318 -17.55 5.82 16.08
N THR A 319 -18.45 5.73 17.06
CA THR A 319 -18.69 4.47 17.81
C THR A 319 -19.56 3.48 17.06
N ASP A 320 -20.18 3.90 15.95
CA ASP A 320 -20.94 3.02 15.08
C ASP A 320 -20.00 2.15 14.23
N GLU A 321 -19.62 0.99 14.76
CA GLU A 321 -18.70 0.03 14.14
C GLU A 321 -19.23 -0.59 12.82
N GLU A 322 -20.52 -0.42 12.52
CA GLU A 322 -21.09 -0.81 11.22
C GLU A 322 -20.88 0.27 10.17
N ARG A 323 -20.85 1.55 10.56
CA ARG A 323 -20.59 2.69 9.66
C ARG A 323 -19.12 3.05 9.54
N TYR A 324 -18.34 2.96 10.61
CA TYR A 324 -16.96 3.42 10.65
C TYR A 324 -15.97 2.33 11.04
N ASP A 325 -14.76 2.44 10.52
CA ASP A 325 -13.63 1.59 10.91
C ASP A 325 -12.32 2.38 10.90
N LEU A 326 -11.32 1.88 11.62
CA LEU A 326 -10.00 2.49 11.76
C LEU A 326 -8.95 1.66 11.02
N VAL A 327 -8.26 2.28 10.07
CA VAL A 327 -7.20 1.64 9.27
C VAL A 327 -5.86 2.29 9.54
N GLN A 328 -4.78 1.51 9.47
CA GLN A 328 -3.40 2.02 9.62
C GLN A 328 -2.42 1.54 8.54
N LEU A 329 -2.95 0.83 7.57
CA LEU A 329 -2.23 0.22 6.45
C LEU A 329 -2.55 0.99 5.16
N ASP A 330 -1.60 1.05 4.24
CA ASP A 330 -1.88 1.41 2.84
C ASP A 330 -2.66 0.28 2.14
N VAL A 331 -3.99 0.27 2.35
CA VAL A 331 -4.90 -0.77 1.85
C VAL A 331 -4.91 -0.78 0.32
N ASP A 332 -4.93 0.39 -0.29
CA ASP A 332 -5.02 0.61 -1.72
C ASP A 332 -3.83 -0.02 -2.44
N ALA A 333 -2.61 0.29 -1.98
CA ALA A 333 -1.41 -0.26 -2.60
C ALA A 333 -1.29 -1.78 -2.40
N VAL A 334 -1.54 -2.30 -1.20
CA VAL A 334 -1.45 -3.75 -0.98
C VAL A 334 -2.50 -4.51 -1.78
N ALA A 335 -3.73 -3.98 -1.87
CA ALA A 335 -4.81 -4.63 -2.58
C ALA A 335 -4.58 -4.64 -4.10
N LEU A 336 -4.13 -3.51 -4.68
CA LEU A 336 -3.78 -3.45 -6.09
C LEU A 336 -2.62 -4.40 -6.43
N LYS A 337 -1.57 -4.45 -5.60
CA LYS A 337 -0.45 -5.39 -5.78
C LYS A 337 -0.88 -6.86 -5.61
N THR A 338 -1.83 -7.14 -4.71
CA THR A 338 -2.40 -8.49 -4.55
C THR A 338 -3.22 -8.90 -5.77
N ALA A 339 -3.98 -7.96 -6.34
CA ALA A 339 -4.67 -8.13 -7.61
C ALA A 339 -3.71 -8.37 -8.79
N ASP A 340 -2.57 -7.69 -8.82
CA ASP A 340 -1.53 -7.89 -9.84
C ASP A 340 -0.83 -9.25 -9.69
N LEU A 341 -0.56 -9.68 -8.45
CA LEU A 341 -0.06 -11.04 -8.18
C LEU A 341 -1.03 -12.11 -8.69
N ALA A 342 -2.35 -11.94 -8.48
CA ALA A 342 -3.35 -12.85 -9.02
C ALA A 342 -3.40 -12.86 -10.56
N ASP A 343 -3.20 -11.70 -11.19
CA ASP A 343 -3.18 -11.58 -12.66
C ASP A 343 -1.90 -12.16 -13.28
N THR A 344 -0.77 -12.11 -12.59
CA THR A 344 0.54 -12.61 -13.05
C THR A 344 0.88 -14.02 -12.55
N ALA A 345 0.01 -14.64 -11.74
CA ALA A 345 0.28 -15.93 -11.09
C ALA A 345 0.74 -17.06 -12.04
N GLU A 346 0.27 -17.09 -13.29
CA GLU A 346 0.64 -18.12 -14.27
C GLU A 346 2.14 -18.11 -14.63
N THR A 347 2.82 -16.97 -14.49
CA THR A 347 4.25 -16.80 -14.81
C THR A 347 5.16 -16.90 -13.59
N LYS A 348 4.59 -17.13 -12.40
CA LYS A 348 5.33 -17.19 -11.14
C LYS A 348 5.52 -18.64 -10.71
N GLU A 349 6.62 -18.92 -10.01
CA GLU A 349 6.83 -20.23 -9.36
C GLU A 349 6.42 -20.20 -7.89
N LYS A 350 6.68 -19.08 -7.20
CA LYS A 350 6.36 -18.85 -5.79
C LYS A 350 5.39 -17.68 -5.61
N ALA A 351 4.60 -17.71 -4.55
CA ALA A 351 3.70 -16.64 -4.14
C ALA A 351 4.44 -15.66 -3.21
N GLU A 352 5.14 -14.71 -3.80
CA GLU A 352 5.71 -13.56 -3.10
C GLU A 352 4.59 -12.55 -2.84
N LEU A 353 3.95 -12.67 -1.68
CA LEU A 353 2.97 -11.67 -1.24
C LEU A 353 3.62 -10.28 -1.19
N PRO A 354 2.90 -9.22 -1.57
CA PRO A 354 3.41 -7.86 -1.48
C PRO A 354 3.91 -7.52 -0.06
N ALA A 355 4.81 -6.55 0.08
CA ALA A 355 5.11 -6.02 1.41
C ALA A 355 3.93 -5.19 1.92
N LEU A 356 3.50 -5.45 3.15
CA LEU A 356 2.59 -4.57 3.88
C LEU A 356 3.32 -3.26 4.23
N ARG A 357 2.59 -2.14 4.23
CA ARG A 357 3.13 -0.81 4.56
C ARG A 357 2.21 -0.07 5.51
N SER A 358 2.79 0.46 6.58
CA SER A 358 2.10 1.41 7.46
C SER A 358 1.88 2.72 6.72
N SER A 359 0.72 3.34 6.87
CA SER A 359 0.42 4.62 6.21
C SER A 359 0.11 5.76 7.19
N GLY A 360 -0.38 5.46 8.39
CA GLY A 360 -0.87 6.47 9.34
C GLY A 360 -2.11 5.96 10.06
N LEU A 361 -3.03 6.84 10.45
CA LEU A 361 -4.35 6.46 10.98
C LEU A 361 -5.44 7.06 10.08
N GLY A 362 -6.33 6.24 9.54
CA GLY A 362 -7.45 6.70 8.72
C GLY A 362 -8.78 6.17 9.21
N VAL A 363 -9.83 6.98 9.10
CA VAL A 363 -11.20 6.55 9.36
C VAL A 363 -11.91 6.34 8.04
N ILE A 364 -12.45 5.13 7.84
CA ILE A 364 -13.27 4.80 6.68
C ILE A 364 -14.75 4.85 7.04
N ARG A 365 -15.59 5.19 6.06
CA ARG A 365 -17.04 5.16 6.15
C ARG A 365 -17.58 4.15 5.15
N ASN A 366 -18.15 3.06 5.66
CA ASN A 366 -18.77 2.03 4.84
C ASN A 366 -19.95 2.62 4.03
N GLU A 367 -20.15 2.11 2.81
CA GLU A 367 -21.23 2.53 1.90
C GLU A 367 -21.18 4.02 1.50
N GLN A 368 -19.98 4.61 1.41
CA GLN A 368 -19.83 6.03 1.13
C GLN A 368 -20.43 6.47 -0.22
N ALA A 369 -20.42 5.60 -1.25
CA ALA A 369 -21.08 5.88 -2.52
C ALA A 369 -22.60 6.10 -2.35
N GLN A 370 -23.25 5.28 -1.52
CA GLN A 370 -24.67 5.41 -1.24
C GLN A 370 -24.96 6.68 -0.42
N ASN A 371 -24.11 6.99 0.56
CA ASN A 371 -24.21 8.22 1.35
C ASN A 371 -24.16 9.47 0.45
N ILE A 372 -23.16 9.57 -0.44
CA ILE A 372 -23.06 10.70 -1.40
C ILE A 372 -24.26 10.76 -2.33
N ALA A 373 -24.72 9.63 -2.88
CA ALA A 373 -25.89 9.60 -3.77
C ALA A 373 -27.17 10.09 -3.05
N GLN A 374 -27.32 9.78 -1.76
CA GLN A 374 -28.43 10.27 -0.94
C GLN A 374 -28.32 11.78 -0.67
N ILE A 375 -27.13 12.29 -0.37
CA ILE A 375 -26.87 13.73 -0.21
C ILE A 375 -27.23 14.49 -1.50
N LEU A 376 -26.82 13.99 -2.67
CA LEU A 376 -27.14 14.59 -3.96
C LEU A 376 -28.67 14.62 -4.21
N ALA A 377 -29.38 13.53 -3.91
CA ALA A 377 -30.83 13.47 -4.06
C ALA A 377 -31.57 14.41 -3.09
N LYS A 378 -31.08 14.51 -1.85
CA LYS A 378 -31.60 15.43 -0.85
C LYS A 378 -31.40 16.88 -1.27
N ALA A 379 -30.23 17.24 -1.79
CA ALA A 379 -29.93 18.58 -2.30
C ALA A 379 -30.87 19.00 -3.45
N VAL A 380 -31.16 18.09 -4.40
CA VAL A 380 -32.14 18.36 -5.47
C VAL A 380 -33.55 18.55 -4.90
N THR A 381 -33.93 17.74 -3.92
CA THR A 381 -35.26 17.86 -3.26
C THR A 381 -35.40 19.22 -2.56
N LEU A 382 -34.41 19.62 -1.76
CA LEU A 382 -34.39 20.92 -1.08
C LEU A 382 -34.42 22.08 -2.09
N ASN A 383 -33.63 22.00 -3.18
CA ASN A 383 -33.63 23.05 -4.20
C ASN A 383 -34.98 23.15 -4.94
N ASN A 384 -35.66 22.03 -5.18
CA ASN A 384 -36.99 22.02 -5.77
C ASN A 384 -38.01 22.63 -4.80
N ASP A 385 -38.01 22.23 -3.54
CA ASP A 385 -38.91 22.80 -2.53
C ASP A 385 -38.69 24.31 -2.37
N PHE A 386 -37.44 24.76 -2.41
CA PHE A 386 -37.05 26.17 -2.42
C PHE A 386 -37.62 26.91 -3.63
N SER A 387 -37.40 26.37 -4.83
CA SER A 387 -37.91 26.96 -6.09
C SER A 387 -39.43 27.07 -6.12
N HIS A 388 -40.14 26.15 -5.45
CA HIS A 388 -41.60 26.17 -5.32
C HIS A 388 -42.11 26.99 -4.12
N ARG A 389 -41.22 27.73 -3.43
CA ARG A 389 -41.53 28.54 -2.23
C ARG A 389 -42.21 27.75 -1.12
N LYS A 390 -41.86 26.48 -0.95
CA LYS A 390 -42.28 25.71 0.21
C LYS A 390 -41.45 26.11 1.42
N GLU A 391 -42.06 26.09 2.61
CA GLU A 391 -41.31 26.29 3.84
C GLU A 391 -40.36 25.10 4.06
N ILE A 392 -39.06 25.36 4.11
CA ILE A 392 -38.03 24.34 4.31
C ILE A 392 -37.65 24.28 5.80
N THR A 393 -37.48 23.08 6.32
CA THR A 393 -36.80 22.83 7.60
C THR A 393 -35.54 22.02 7.35
N LEU A 394 -34.41 22.61 7.72
CA LEU A 394 -33.07 22.03 7.65
C LEU A 394 -32.74 21.32 8.96
N TYR A 395 -32.04 20.20 8.84
CA TYR A 395 -31.55 19.38 9.95
C TYR A 395 -30.02 19.38 9.97
N ALA A 396 -29.42 18.78 11.00
CA ALA A 396 -27.97 18.73 11.18
C ALA A 396 -27.24 18.28 9.90
N GLU A 397 -27.69 17.19 9.28
CA GLU A 397 -27.13 16.66 8.03
C GLU A 397 -27.21 17.61 6.81
N ASP A 398 -28.14 18.57 6.82
CA ASP A 398 -28.29 19.56 5.75
C ASP A 398 -27.34 20.77 5.94
N LEU A 399 -26.79 20.94 7.15
CA LEU A 399 -25.97 22.09 7.53
C LEU A 399 -24.47 21.77 7.59
N ILE A 400 -24.08 20.50 7.55
CA ILE A 400 -22.69 20.08 7.70
C ILE A 400 -21.96 20.20 6.35
N GLN A 401 -20.83 20.92 6.36
CA GLN A 401 -19.92 21.01 5.22
C GLN A 401 -18.64 20.20 5.38
N GLY A 402 -18.29 19.80 6.61
CA GLY A 402 -17.08 19.02 6.85
C GLY A 402 -16.80 18.74 8.31
N TYR A 403 -15.56 18.36 8.61
CA TYR A 403 -15.13 17.91 9.93
C TYR A 403 -13.79 18.51 10.36
N ARG A 404 -13.67 18.81 11.65
CA ARG A 404 -12.42 19.06 12.34
C ARG A 404 -12.00 17.81 13.08
N VAL A 405 -10.89 17.20 12.67
CA VAL A 405 -10.42 15.95 13.26
C VAL A 405 -9.49 16.27 14.42
N ASP A 406 -9.76 15.65 15.57
CA ASP A 406 -8.89 15.70 16.72
C ASP A 406 -8.32 14.29 16.98
N VAL A 407 -7.10 14.25 17.50
CA VAL A 407 -6.45 13.02 17.94
C VAL A 407 -6.02 13.15 19.39
N TRP A 408 -6.22 12.08 20.15
CA TRP A 408 -5.72 11.91 21.51
C TRP A 408 -4.65 10.84 21.48
N ASP A 409 -3.53 11.09 22.18
CA ASP A 409 -2.44 10.11 22.34
C ASP A 409 -2.20 9.78 23.82
N ASP A 410 -1.81 8.54 24.10
CA ASP A 410 -1.64 8.04 25.47
C ASP A 410 -0.43 8.62 26.22
N GLN A 411 0.52 9.27 25.51
CA GLN A 411 1.69 9.91 26.09
C GLN A 411 1.34 11.28 26.66
N SER A 412 0.70 12.14 25.86
CA SER A 412 0.31 13.50 26.25
C SER A 412 -1.01 13.53 27.03
N ARG A 413 -1.86 12.51 26.82
CA ARG A 413 -3.22 12.38 27.38
C ARG A 413 -4.11 13.59 27.11
N LYS A 414 -3.92 14.25 25.97
CA LYS A 414 -4.66 15.43 25.55
C LYS A 414 -5.20 15.28 24.13
N TRP A 415 -6.32 15.94 23.85
CA TRP A 415 -6.83 16.12 22.50
C TRP A 415 -6.05 17.23 21.79
N HIS A 416 -5.60 16.94 20.57
CA HIS A 416 -4.94 17.88 19.67
C HIS A 416 -5.75 17.97 18.38
N SER A 417 -5.98 19.18 17.88
CA SER A 417 -6.65 19.37 16.60
C SER A 417 -5.65 19.24 15.45
N LEU A 418 -5.99 18.43 14.45
CA LEU A 418 -5.24 18.34 13.20
C LEU A 418 -5.57 19.49 12.23
N CYS A 419 -6.54 20.33 12.62
CA CYS A 419 -7.12 21.39 11.80
C CYS A 419 -6.80 22.81 12.29
N GLN A 420 -6.06 22.97 13.39
CA GLN A 420 -5.58 24.29 13.84
C GLN A 420 -4.53 24.85 12.88
N ARG A 421 -4.72 26.08 12.41
CA ARG A 421 -3.81 26.72 11.46
C ARG A 421 -3.69 28.23 11.67
N ALA A 422 -2.55 28.77 11.28
CA ALA A 422 -2.34 30.19 11.06
C ALA A 422 -2.42 30.45 9.54
N GLY A 423 -3.36 31.31 9.13
CA GLY A 423 -3.59 31.67 7.73
C GLY A 423 -3.10 33.07 7.42
N THR A 424 -2.38 33.20 6.30
CA THR A 424 -2.02 34.47 5.68
C THR A 424 -2.86 34.68 4.44
N TYR A 425 -3.50 35.84 4.33
CA TYR A 425 -4.41 36.20 3.23
C TYR A 425 -3.89 37.48 2.57
N ARG A 426 -3.42 37.36 1.33
CA ARG A 426 -2.93 38.49 0.54
C ARG A 426 -3.97 38.90 -0.49
N PHE A 427 -4.48 40.12 -0.32
CA PHE A 427 -5.39 40.78 -1.25
C PHE A 427 -4.55 41.55 -2.27
N VAL A 428 -4.22 40.90 -3.39
CA VAL A 428 -3.24 41.40 -4.37
C VAL A 428 -3.62 42.79 -4.89
N ARG A 429 -4.92 43.07 -5.06
CA ARG A 429 -5.40 44.39 -5.52
C ARG A 429 -5.13 45.53 -4.55
N LEU A 430 -5.20 45.27 -3.26
CA LEU A 430 -4.98 46.28 -2.22
C LEU A 430 -3.52 46.37 -1.81
N ASP A 431 -2.68 45.44 -2.29
CA ASP A 431 -1.36 45.14 -1.73
C ASP A 431 -1.40 45.04 -0.19
N LYS A 432 -2.47 44.42 0.31
CA LYS A 432 -2.76 44.24 1.74
C LYS A 432 -2.65 42.78 2.11
N GLU A 433 -1.94 42.51 3.19
CA GLU A 433 -1.86 41.18 3.80
C GLU A 433 -2.48 41.22 5.20
N ILE A 434 -3.28 40.22 5.52
CA ILE A 434 -3.78 40.01 6.88
C ILE A 434 -3.43 38.60 7.34
N SER A 435 -3.16 38.46 8.64
CA SER A 435 -2.96 37.16 9.28
C SER A 435 -4.11 36.88 10.23
N LEU A 436 -4.71 35.71 10.11
CA LEU A 436 -5.80 35.26 10.97
C LEU A 436 -5.43 33.88 11.52
N GLU A 437 -5.60 33.70 12.82
CA GLU A 437 -5.60 32.36 13.41
C GLU A 437 -7.02 31.82 13.34
N ASP A 438 -7.18 30.66 12.72
CA ASP A 438 -8.46 29.97 12.61
C ASP A 438 -8.30 28.46 12.70
N GLU A 439 -9.41 27.75 12.52
CA GLU A 439 -9.41 26.30 12.46
C GLU A 439 -10.10 25.88 11.16
N GLY A 440 -9.31 25.26 10.28
CA GLY A 440 -9.79 24.71 9.01
C GLY A 440 -10.67 23.48 9.22
N PHE A 441 -11.00 22.79 8.14
CA PHE A 441 -11.71 21.52 8.19
C PHE A 441 -11.48 20.73 6.91
N ILE A 442 -11.80 19.44 6.96
CA ILE A 442 -11.82 18.55 5.80
C ILE A 442 -13.26 18.35 5.33
N SER A 443 -13.43 18.16 4.02
CA SER A 443 -14.73 17.89 3.40
C SER A 443 -14.63 16.67 2.49
N PRO A 444 -15.73 15.92 2.28
CA PRO A 444 -15.75 14.84 1.30
C PRO A 444 -15.38 15.36 -0.08
N ALA A 445 -14.50 14.63 -0.77
CA ALA A 445 -14.11 14.91 -2.15
C ALA A 445 -14.59 13.80 -3.08
N VAL A 446 -14.99 14.18 -4.29
CA VAL A 446 -15.40 13.26 -5.35
C VAL A 446 -14.62 13.56 -6.63
N THR A 447 -14.47 12.55 -7.49
CA THR A 447 -13.75 12.67 -8.76
C THR A 447 -14.61 12.22 -9.93
N GLN A 448 -14.36 12.80 -11.11
CA GLN A 448 -15.01 12.48 -12.37
C GLN A 448 -13.97 12.50 -13.50
N ALA A 449 -14.35 12.04 -14.70
CA ALA A 449 -13.48 12.10 -15.87
C ALA A 449 -13.23 13.56 -16.31
N VAL A 450 -11.96 13.93 -16.52
CA VAL A 450 -11.57 15.30 -16.91
C VAL A 450 -12.07 15.67 -18.30
N ASP A 451 -12.18 14.69 -19.20
CA ASP A 451 -12.64 14.88 -20.58
C ASP A 451 -14.16 14.72 -20.76
N GLU A 452 -14.89 14.61 -19.64
CA GLU A 452 -16.35 14.43 -19.60
C GLU A 452 -16.84 13.20 -20.39
N SER A 453 -15.95 12.24 -20.70
CA SER A 453 -16.31 11.02 -21.46
C SER A 453 -17.28 10.11 -20.70
N THR A 454 -17.39 10.28 -19.39
CA THR A 454 -18.42 9.69 -18.54
C THR A 454 -18.84 10.69 -17.46
N GLY A 455 -20.12 10.64 -17.07
CA GLY A 455 -20.64 11.39 -15.94
C GLY A 455 -20.46 10.70 -14.58
N ASP A 456 -19.91 9.48 -14.55
CA ASP A 456 -19.81 8.70 -13.31
C ASP A 456 -19.01 9.44 -12.23
N ILE A 457 -19.47 9.32 -10.98
CA ILE A 457 -18.86 9.95 -9.81
C ILE A 457 -18.13 8.89 -9.00
N TYR A 458 -16.89 9.16 -8.62
CA TYR A 458 -16.08 8.26 -7.79
C TYR A 458 -15.79 8.93 -6.45
N VAL A 459 -16.08 8.23 -5.36
CA VAL A 459 -15.80 8.68 -3.99
C VAL A 459 -15.08 7.56 -3.24
N HIS A 460 -14.04 7.92 -2.49
CA HIS A 460 -13.31 6.97 -1.65
C HIS A 460 -14.04 6.75 -0.31
N GLU A 461 -13.97 5.56 0.30
CA GLU A 461 -14.58 5.33 1.62
C GLU A 461 -13.82 6.01 2.77
N ALA A 462 -12.52 6.28 2.61
CA ALA A 462 -11.76 7.04 3.61
C ALA A 462 -12.32 8.46 3.75
N LEU A 463 -12.75 8.81 4.95
CA LEU A 463 -13.13 10.19 5.29
C LEU A 463 -11.89 11.07 5.44
N PHE A 464 -10.84 10.53 6.04
CA PHE A 464 -9.54 11.17 6.18
C PHE A 464 -8.46 10.16 6.51
N HIS A 465 -7.22 10.62 6.37
CA HIS A 465 -6.02 9.89 6.71
C HIS A 465 -5.01 10.84 7.35
N TRP A 466 -4.49 10.47 8.53
CA TRP A 466 -3.51 11.25 9.29
C TRP A 466 -2.17 10.52 9.35
N ASP A 467 -1.14 11.14 8.79
CA ASP A 467 0.22 10.61 8.64
C ASP A 467 1.23 11.32 9.58
N GLY A 468 0.73 11.91 10.68
CA GLY A 468 1.54 12.70 11.60
C GLY A 468 1.65 14.19 11.27
N TRP A 469 0.92 14.69 10.26
CA TRP A 469 0.88 16.12 9.93
C TRP A 469 -0.53 16.75 9.99
N SER A 470 -0.63 18.06 9.77
CA SER A 470 -1.92 18.77 9.71
C SER A 470 -2.74 18.33 8.49
N LEU A 471 -4.07 18.23 8.66
CA LEU A 471 -5.01 17.95 7.57
C LEU A 471 -5.40 19.19 6.76
N VAL A 472 -4.99 20.38 7.19
CA VAL A 472 -5.43 21.68 6.60
C VAL A 472 -4.28 22.63 6.31
N ALA A 473 -3.05 22.19 6.52
CA ALA A 473 -1.84 22.93 6.19
C ALA A 473 -0.84 22.00 5.50
N PRO A 474 -0.22 22.43 4.39
CA PRO A 474 0.70 21.59 3.64
C PRO A 474 1.93 21.22 4.48
N ARG A 475 2.44 20.01 4.27
CA ARG A 475 3.74 19.59 4.81
C ARG A 475 4.86 20.38 4.11
N PRO A 476 5.88 20.88 4.84
CA PRO A 476 7.03 21.52 4.22
C PRO A 476 7.73 20.57 3.24
N GLY A 477 8.04 21.06 2.04
CA GLY A 477 8.72 20.27 1.02
C GLY A 477 8.29 20.63 -0.39
N LYS A 478 8.92 19.99 -1.37
CA LYS A 478 8.50 20.01 -2.77
C LYS A 478 7.49 18.90 -3.03
N THR A 479 6.60 19.11 -3.97
CA THR A 479 5.70 18.08 -4.52
C THR A 479 6.05 17.82 -5.97
N ILE A 480 5.52 16.74 -6.54
CA ILE A 480 5.62 16.48 -7.97
C ILE A 480 4.60 17.36 -8.70
N ASP A 481 5.06 18.11 -9.70
CA ASP A 481 4.23 18.96 -10.55
C ASP A 481 3.64 18.17 -11.75
N PRO A 482 2.79 18.78 -12.60
CA PRO A 482 2.21 18.12 -13.78
C PRO A 482 3.22 17.64 -14.83
N GLU A 483 4.46 18.14 -14.77
CA GLU A 483 5.58 17.78 -15.63
C GLU A 483 6.44 16.64 -15.03
N ASP A 484 5.97 16.04 -13.93
CA ASP A 484 6.64 14.98 -13.17
C ASP A 484 7.96 15.44 -12.47
N GLU A 485 8.11 16.75 -12.20
CA GLU A 485 9.30 17.36 -11.59
C GLU A 485 9.07 17.86 -10.13
N PRO A 486 10.09 17.88 -9.25
CA PRO A 486 9.97 18.42 -7.90
C PRO A 486 9.85 19.96 -7.86
N ALA A 487 8.66 20.48 -7.53
CA ALA A 487 8.36 21.91 -7.44
C ALA A 487 7.76 22.32 -6.08
N ALA A 488 7.88 23.61 -5.74
CA ALA A 488 7.16 24.16 -4.59
C ALA A 488 5.70 24.45 -4.97
N ILE A 489 4.75 24.16 -4.08
CA ILE A 489 3.36 24.56 -4.27
C ILE A 489 3.23 26.06 -3.98
N GLU A 490 2.97 26.85 -5.01
CA GLU A 490 2.68 28.28 -4.88
C GLU A 490 1.19 28.56 -5.17
N ASN A 491 0.51 29.19 -4.21
CA ASN A 491 -0.87 29.65 -4.39
C ASN A 491 -0.89 31.05 -5.00
N GLN A 492 -0.45 31.17 -6.26
CA GLN A 492 -0.42 32.43 -6.98
C GLN A 492 -1.79 32.74 -7.62
N ALA A 493 -2.31 33.93 -7.37
CA ALA A 493 -3.57 34.37 -7.93
C ALA A 493 -3.36 34.88 -9.37
N LEU A 494 -3.85 34.13 -10.36
CA LEU A 494 -3.65 34.44 -11.78
C LEU A 494 -4.90 35.02 -12.49
N ARG A 495 -6.01 35.27 -11.77
CA ARG A 495 -7.34 35.57 -12.36
C ARG A 495 -8.16 36.59 -11.54
N ASP A 496 -9.40 36.79 -11.96
CA ASP A 496 -10.34 37.84 -11.53
C ASP A 496 -10.69 37.96 -10.05
N PHE A 497 -10.24 37.07 -9.16
CA PHE A 497 -10.58 37.09 -7.73
C PHE A 497 -9.38 37.37 -6.79
N LEU A 498 -8.15 37.42 -7.34
CA LEU A 498 -6.92 38.04 -6.78
C LEU A 498 -6.67 37.93 -5.25
N LEU A 499 -7.02 36.79 -4.66
CA LEU A 499 -6.74 36.42 -3.27
C LEU A 499 -5.74 35.26 -3.24
N GLU A 500 -4.64 35.44 -2.51
CA GLU A 500 -3.65 34.39 -2.27
C GLU A 500 -3.71 33.98 -0.80
N THR A 501 -3.67 32.68 -0.54
CA THR A 501 -3.72 32.14 0.84
C THR A 501 -2.57 31.19 1.11
N LYS A 502 -2.02 31.27 2.33
CA LYS A 502 -0.96 30.38 2.82
C LYS A 502 -1.27 29.94 4.24
N PHE A 503 -1.14 28.66 4.52
CA PHE A 503 -1.46 28.08 5.82
C PHE A 503 -0.25 27.38 6.42
N LYS A 504 -0.09 27.52 7.74
CA LYS A 504 0.85 26.76 8.56
C LYS A 504 0.11 26.18 9.77
N PRO A 505 0.48 25.01 10.28
CA PRO A 505 -0.02 24.56 11.58
C PRO A 505 0.33 25.59 12.66
N VAL A 506 -0.53 25.75 13.66
CA VAL A 506 -0.20 26.56 14.84
C VAL A 506 1.00 25.91 15.55
N PRO A 507 2.03 26.66 15.97
CA PRO A 507 3.18 26.08 16.66
C PRO A 507 2.74 25.23 17.86
N GLN A 508 3.31 24.02 17.98
CA GLN A 508 3.03 23.06 19.06
C GLN A 508 1.58 22.52 19.11
N SER A 509 0.78 22.72 18.07
CA SER A 509 -0.60 22.20 18.04
C SER A 509 -0.73 20.75 17.58
N LEU A 510 0.27 20.22 16.86
CA LEU A 510 0.24 18.87 16.31
C LEU A 510 0.86 17.85 17.26
N PRO A 511 0.24 16.66 17.43
CA PRO A 511 0.84 15.56 18.15
C PRO A 511 1.80 14.77 17.26
N ARG A 512 2.59 13.91 17.89
CA ARG A 512 3.51 13.00 17.20
C ARG A 512 2.82 11.68 16.88
N LEU A 513 2.96 11.21 15.63
CA LEU A 513 2.63 9.84 15.26
C LEU A 513 3.86 8.95 15.49
N ARG A 514 3.73 7.91 16.33
CA ARG A 514 4.82 7.01 16.72
C ARG A 514 4.34 5.57 16.82
N TYR A 515 5.17 4.62 16.38
CA TYR A 515 4.90 3.21 16.59
C TYR A 515 4.85 2.88 18.10
N GLY A 516 3.90 2.03 18.49
CA GLY A 516 3.67 1.64 19.88
C GLY A 516 2.87 2.62 20.71
N THR A 517 2.58 3.83 20.20
CA THR A 517 1.71 4.79 20.88
C THR A 517 0.24 4.46 20.58
N GLY A 518 -0.60 4.55 21.61
CA GLY A 518 -2.04 4.38 21.51
C GLY A 518 -2.76 5.68 21.21
N TYR A 519 -3.68 5.66 20.24
CA TYR A 519 -4.42 6.82 19.76
C TYR A 519 -5.94 6.65 19.84
N ARG A 520 -6.65 7.77 19.93
CA ARG A 520 -8.10 7.87 19.65
C ARG A 520 -8.35 9.01 18.68
N LEU A 521 -9.36 8.86 17.84
CA LEU A 521 -9.80 9.89 16.90
C LEU A 521 -11.22 10.30 17.21
N ARG A 522 -11.51 11.59 17.07
CA ARG A 522 -12.87 12.12 17.03
C ARG A 522 -12.98 13.17 15.93
N ALA A 523 -14.19 13.41 15.46
CA ALA A 523 -14.44 14.41 14.42
C ALA A 523 -15.56 15.35 14.86
N ARG A 524 -15.25 16.64 15.00
CA ARG A 524 -16.23 17.69 15.29
C ARG A 524 -16.85 18.17 14.00
N THR A 525 -18.18 18.29 13.96
CA THR A 525 -18.90 18.73 12.76
C THR A 525 -18.64 20.20 12.50
N VAL A 526 -18.56 20.59 11.23
CA VAL A 526 -18.46 22.00 10.81
C VAL A 526 -19.70 22.38 10.01
N ASP A 527 -20.46 23.35 10.52
CA ASP A 527 -21.67 23.87 9.87
C ASP A 527 -21.35 24.86 8.74
N LEU A 528 -22.35 25.29 7.95
CA LEU A 528 -22.21 26.23 6.84
C LEU A 528 -21.58 27.59 7.20
N ALA A 529 -21.62 28.03 8.47
CA ALA A 529 -20.99 29.26 8.95
C ALA A 529 -19.56 29.02 9.50
N GLY A 530 -19.08 27.78 9.43
CA GLY A 530 -17.77 27.36 9.92
C GLY A 530 -17.70 27.18 11.44
N ASN A 531 -18.85 27.07 12.12
CA ASN A 531 -18.87 26.79 13.55
C ASN A 531 -18.66 25.30 13.82
N SER A 532 -18.14 25.01 15.00
CA SER A 532 -17.88 23.66 15.46
C SER A 532 -17.82 23.65 16.99
N GLN A 533 -17.92 22.46 17.58
CA GLN A 533 -17.61 22.28 19.01
C GLN A 533 -16.20 22.80 19.31
N PRO A 534 -15.94 23.41 20.47
CA PRO A 534 -14.60 23.89 20.80
C PRO A 534 -13.68 22.71 21.14
N LEU A 535 -12.37 22.82 20.85
CA LEU A 535 -11.39 21.76 21.11
C LEU A 535 -11.34 21.33 22.59
N ASN A 536 -11.54 22.28 23.50
CA ASN A 536 -11.55 22.03 24.95
C ASN A 536 -12.81 21.32 25.44
N ASN A 537 -13.79 21.03 24.58
CA ASN A 537 -14.86 20.10 24.90
C ASN A 537 -14.23 18.71 25.06
N ASN A 538 -14.27 18.15 26.27
CA ASN A 538 -13.66 16.86 26.58
C ASN A 538 -14.56 15.65 26.27
N ASN A 539 -15.72 15.86 25.63
CA ASN A 539 -16.57 14.75 25.22
C ASN A 539 -15.83 13.86 24.20
N ASP A 540 -15.61 12.62 24.60
CA ASP A 540 -14.98 11.56 23.81
C ASP A 540 -15.92 10.37 23.58
N SER A 541 -17.19 10.47 24.01
CA SER A 541 -18.20 9.41 23.87
C SER A 541 -18.46 8.99 22.42
N GLN A 542 -18.07 9.82 21.46
CA GLN A 542 -18.22 9.60 20.02
C GLN A 542 -16.87 9.28 19.31
N ALA A 543 -15.80 9.02 20.07
CA ALA A 543 -14.47 8.73 19.53
C ALA A 543 -14.32 7.27 19.09
N ILE A 544 -13.32 7.01 18.24
CA ILE A 544 -12.89 5.67 17.80
C ILE A 544 -11.40 5.45 18.14
N PRO A 545 -11.03 4.38 18.87
CA PRO A 545 -11.92 3.55 19.70
C PRO A 545 -12.60 4.40 20.79
N GLY A 546 -13.78 3.96 21.25
CA GLY A 546 -14.52 4.64 22.32
C GLY A 546 -13.78 4.59 23.67
N PRO A 547 -14.11 5.48 24.62
CA PRO A 547 -13.35 5.66 25.88
C PRO A 547 -13.24 4.38 26.73
N ASP A 548 -14.24 3.49 26.64
CA ASP A 548 -14.28 2.22 27.37
C ASP A 548 -13.36 1.12 26.76
N GLN A 549 -12.86 1.34 25.53
CA GLN A 549 -11.94 0.43 24.84
C GLN A 549 -10.50 0.93 24.97
N ALA A 550 -9.49 0.05 24.92
CA ALA A 550 -8.10 0.50 24.88
C ALA A 550 -7.82 1.39 23.64
N PRO A 551 -6.94 2.40 23.73
CA PRO A 551 -6.52 3.19 22.57
C PRO A 551 -5.95 2.32 21.44
N PHE A 552 -6.12 2.76 20.20
CA PHE A 552 -5.64 2.03 19.03
C PHE A 552 -4.14 2.24 18.85
N THR A 553 -3.36 1.17 19.07
CA THR A 553 -1.91 1.21 18.91
C THR A 553 -1.51 1.32 17.43
N PHE A 554 -0.75 2.35 17.08
CA PHE A 554 -0.12 2.45 15.77
C PHE A 554 1.07 1.49 15.69
N THR A 555 1.10 0.63 14.67
CA THR A 555 2.04 -0.49 14.53
C THR A 555 2.76 -0.43 13.19
N ARG A 556 3.96 -1.03 13.15
CA ARG A 556 4.77 -1.13 11.93
C ARG A 556 4.41 -2.40 11.18
N PHE A 557 3.92 -2.22 9.95
CA PHE A 557 3.64 -3.30 9.01
C PHE A 557 4.80 -3.55 8.04
N ASP A 558 5.60 -2.52 7.79
CA ASP A 558 6.79 -2.59 6.95
C ASP A 558 7.75 -3.66 7.47
N PRO A 559 8.14 -4.62 6.62
CA PRO A 559 9.13 -5.61 7.01
C PRO A 559 10.48 -4.95 7.32
N VAL A 560 11.32 -5.62 8.09
CA VAL A 560 12.74 -5.26 8.22
C VAL A 560 13.47 -5.77 6.98
N PRO A 561 14.02 -4.90 6.12
CA PRO A 561 14.65 -5.35 4.87
C PRO A 561 15.81 -6.32 5.12
N SER A 562 16.16 -7.11 4.10
CA SER A 562 17.37 -7.92 4.12
C SER A 562 18.63 -7.04 4.22
N PRO A 563 19.75 -7.55 4.74
CA PRO A 563 20.97 -6.76 4.86
C PRO A 563 21.52 -6.30 3.50
N VAL A 564 22.22 -5.18 3.51
CA VAL A 564 22.87 -4.62 2.32
C VAL A 564 24.22 -5.31 2.13
N ILE A 565 24.44 -5.86 0.95
CA ILE A 565 25.72 -6.46 0.54
C ILE A 565 26.49 -5.41 -0.26
N VAL A 566 27.67 -5.04 0.21
CA VAL A 566 28.49 -3.98 -0.41
C VAL A 566 29.81 -4.57 -0.90
N PRO A 567 30.15 -4.40 -2.20
CA PRO A 567 31.43 -4.81 -2.74
C PRO A 567 32.61 -4.07 -2.10
N ARG A 568 33.71 -4.80 -1.86
CA ARG A 568 34.98 -4.23 -1.39
C ARG A 568 35.99 -3.97 -2.51
N GLU A 569 35.89 -4.77 -3.54
CA GLU A 569 36.77 -4.80 -4.70
C GLU A 569 35.93 -5.01 -5.95
N GLU A 570 36.50 -4.69 -7.11
CA GLU A 570 35.84 -4.96 -8.39
C GLU A 570 35.53 -6.46 -8.52
N PRO A 571 34.30 -6.84 -8.94
CA PRO A 571 33.95 -8.24 -9.12
C PRO A 571 34.92 -8.94 -10.07
N LYS A 572 35.52 -10.04 -9.59
CA LYS A 572 36.39 -10.89 -10.42
C LYS A 572 35.54 -11.68 -11.43
N ALA A 573 36.17 -12.30 -12.43
CA ALA A 573 35.46 -13.04 -13.46
C ALA A 573 34.54 -14.14 -12.86
N GLY A 574 33.23 -14.01 -13.05
CA GLY A 574 32.20 -14.92 -12.51
C GLY A 574 31.55 -14.42 -11.22
N GLU A 575 32.05 -13.35 -10.63
CA GLU A 575 31.45 -12.70 -9.46
C GLU A 575 30.38 -11.67 -9.83
N THR A 576 29.45 -11.48 -8.90
CA THR A 576 28.53 -10.34 -8.86
C THR A 576 28.49 -9.81 -7.43
N VAL A 577 27.58 -8.87 -7.13
CA VAL A 577 27.34 -8.44 -5.73
C VAL A 577 26.89 -9.64 -4.89
N ASP A 578 25.99 -10.48 -5.43
CA ASP A 578 25.40 -11.61 -4.72
C ASP A 578 26.12 -12.95 -4.95
N HIS A 579 27.10 -13.01 -5.86
CA HIS A 579 27.87 -14.21 -6.17
C HIS A 579 29.36 -13.99 -5.84
N LEU A 580 29.88 -14.73 -4.86
CA LEU A 580 31.30 -14.72 -4.48
C LEU A 580 31.98 -15.95 -5.06
N VAL A 581 33.14 -15.76 -5.70
CA VAL A 581 33.84 -16.84 -6.40
C VAL A 581 35.32 -16.82 -6.04
N ILE A 582 35.81 -17.95 -5.52
CA ILE A 582 37.24 -18.24 -5.43
C ILE A 582 37.60 -19.27 -6.50
N LYS A 583 38.80 -19.16 -7.08
CA LYS A 583 39.27 -20.06 -8.13
C LYS A 583 40.52 -20.80 -7.72
N SER A 584 40.53 -22.10 -7.99
CA SER A 584 41.72 -22.93 -7.97
C SER A 584 42.22 -23.18 -9.38
N LEU A 585 43.48 -22.82 -9.66
CA LEU A 585 44.15 -23.03 -10.94
C LEU A 585 44.69 -24.47 -11.06
N ASN A 586 43.79 -25.45 -10.94
CA ASN A 586 44.13 -26.86 -10.99
C ASN A 586 44.35 -27.35 -12.42
N GLU A 587 45.31 -26.79 -13.15
CA GLU A 587 45.59 -27.14 -14.56
C GLU A 587 46.10 -28.57 -14.76
N SER A 588 46.47 -29.27 -13.69
CA SER A 588 46.84 -30.69 -13.69
C SER A 588 46.34 -31.38 -12.41
N ILE A 589 46.27 -32.71 -12.44
CA ILE A 589 45.80 -33.54 -11.33
C ILE A 589 46.67 -33.37 -10.07
N GLU A 590 47.96 -33.09 -10.25
CA GLU A 590 48.90 -32.85 -9.14
C GLU A 590 48.54 -31.55 -8.40
N LYS A 591 48.01 -30.55 -9.12
CA LYS A 591 47.57 -29.26 -8.56
C LYS A 591 46.20 -29.32 -7.88
N ASP A 592 45.50 -30.46 -7.89
CA ASP A 592 44.24 -30.61 -7.16
C ASP A 592 44.41 -30.53 -5.65
N THR A 593 45.62 -30.78 -5.14
CA THR A 593 45.93 -30.69 -3.71
C THR A 593 46.53 -29.34 -3.29
N GLU A 594 46.86 -28.47 -4.25
CA GLU A 594 47.43 -27.14 -3.96
C GLU A 594 46.33 -26.14 -3.60
N PRO A 595 46.29 -25.59 -2.37
CA PRO A 595 45.22 -24.68 -1.97
C PRO A 595 45.33 -23.33 -2.69
N THR A 596 44.19 -22.74 -3.04
CA THR A 596 44.14 -21.36 -3.54
C THR A 596 44.33 -20.36 -2.42
N SER A 597 45.09 -19.30 -2.68
CA SER A 597 45.17 -18.13 -1.78
C SER A 597 44.09 -17.09 -2.11
N GLN A 598 43.21 -17.36 -3.08
CA GLN A 598 42.13 -16.44 -3.41
C GLN A 598 41.11 -16.40 -2.28
N ALA A 599 40.65 -15.19 -1.97
CA ALA A 599 39.51 -14.94 -1.12
C ALA A 599 38.57 -13.96 -1.83
N SER A 600 37.30 -14.03 -1.48
CA SER A 600 36.28 -13.06 -1.92
C SER A 600 35.56 -12.53 -0.70
N ASP A 601 35.52 -11.20 -0.55
CA ASP A 601 34.94 -10.52 0.60
C ASP A 601 33.80 -9.60 0.17
N ARG A 602 32.75 -9.50 0.99
CA ARG A 602 31.72 -8.45 0.92
C ARG A 602 31.49 -7.86 2.31
N HIS A 603 31.18 -6.57 2.39
CA HIS A 603 30.58 -6.03 3.61
C HIS A 603 29.10 -6.41 3.67
N VAL A 604 28.63 -6.67 4.89
CA VAL A 604 27.23 -6.91 5.23
C VAL A 604 26.83 -5.83 6.21
N ALA A 605 25.95 -4.93 5.75
CA ALA A 605 25.52 -3.74 6.48
C ALA A 605 24.02 -3.78 6.81
N ALA A 606 23.64 -3.06 7.86
CA ALA A 606 22.23 -2.88 8.23
C ALA A 606 21.48 -2.13 7.11
N PRO A 607 20.22 -2.47 6.84
CA PRO A 607 19.43 -1.79 5.81
C PRO A 607 19.17 -0.32 6.16
N LYS A 608 19.16 0.53 5.12
CA LYS A 608 18.76 1.94 5.23
C LYS A 608 17.27 2.04 5.54
N ILE A 609 16.91 3.00 6.38
CA ILE A 609 15.52 3.41 6.61
C ILE A 609 15.34 4.90 6.27
N SER A 610 14.11 5.31 5.96
CA SER A 610 13.83 6.72 5.66
C SER A 610 13.92 7.59 6.92
N GLN A 611 14.17 8.89 6.73
CA GLN A 611 14.12 9.88 7.80
C GLN A 611 12.75 9.88 8.50
N PHE A 612 11.67 9.76 7.73
CA PHE A 612 10.30 9.73 8.26
C PHE A 612 10.03 8.50 9.13
N ASP A 613 10.43 7.31 8.69
CA ASP A 613 10.26 6.09 9.49
C ASP A 613 11.13 6.10 10.75
N THR A 614 12.30 6.75 10.68
CA THR A 614 13.16 6.99 11.84
C THR A 614 12.43 7.87 12.88
N GLU A 615 11.69 8.88 12.43
CA GLU A 615 10.80 9.66 13.31
C GLU A 615 9.66 8.83 13.86
N LEU A 616 8.99 7.98 13.05
CA LEU A 616 7.91 7.11 13.52
C LEU A 616 8.38 6.14 14.62
N HIS A 617 9.64 5.72 14.59
CA HIS A 617 10.26 4.94 15.67
C HIS A 617 10.62 5.76 16.91
N GLY A 618 10.51 7.09 16.87
CA GLY A 618 10.87 7.98 17.97
C GLY A 618 12.38 8.11 18.20
N MET A 619 13.22 7.69 17.26
CA MET A 619 14.68 7.66 17.44
C MET A 619 15.29 9.08 17.50
N LEU A 620 14.60 10.05 16.93
CA LEU A 620 14.99 11.47 16.89
C LEU A 620 14.35 12.30 18.01
N ASP A 621 13.56 11.66 18.88
CA ASP A 621 12.84 12.33 19.93
C ASP A 621 13.70 12.58 21.18
N SER A 622 13.35 13.64 21.89
CA SER A 622 13.68 13.93 23.28
C SER A 622 12.44 13.71 24.16
N GLY A 623 12.57 13.94 25.47
CA GLY A 623 11.43 13.92 26.39
C GLY A 623 10.33 14.94 26.06
N THR A 624 10.64 16.02 25.34
CA THR A 624 9.71 17.15 25.08
C THR A 624 9.37 17.38 23.61
N GLY A 625 9.98 16.65 22.67
CA GLY A 625 9.78 16.83 21.23
C GLY A 625 10.98 16.33 20.40
N LEU A 626 11.06 16.65 19.12
CA LEU A 626 12.26 16.35 18.31
C LEU A 626 13.48 17.11 18.85
N LYS A 627 14.66 16.47 18.87
CA LYS A 627 15.93 17.08 19.30
C LYS A 627 16.42 18.09 18.24
N PRO A 628 16.44 19.41 18.49
CA PRO A 628 16.89 20.36 17.47
C PRO A 628 18.34 20.12 17.01
N GLU A 629 19.19 19.64 17.91
CA GLU A 629 20.59 19.31 17.65
C GLU A 629 20.80 18.15 16.67
N VAL A 630 19.79 17.29 16.44
CA VAL A 630 19.92 16.20 15.46
C VAL A 630 19.70 16.66 14.02
N TYR A 631 19.27 17.89 13.78
CA TYR A 631 18.95 18.36 12.43
C TYR A 631 20.15 18.26 11.47
N SER A 632 21.35 18.67 11.93
CA SER A 632 22.57 18.54 11.12
C SER A 632 22.90 17.07 10.80
N LEU A 633 22.69 16.16 11.75
CA LEU A 633 22.87 14.72 11.55
C LEU A 633 21.84 14.17 10.56
N ILE A 634 20.59 14.62 10.63
CA ILE A 634 19.53 14.24 9.68
C ILE A 634 19.94 14.65 8.27
N CYS A 635 20.32 15.92 8.06
CA CYS A 635 20.76 16.41 6.76
C CYS A 635 21.97 15.63 6.22
N GLN A 636 22.90 15.25 7.09
CA GLN A 636 24.07 14.46 6.70
C GLN A 636 23.71 13.03 6.26
N LYS A 637 22.79 12.36 6.97
CA LYS A 637 22.48 10.94 6.78
C LYS A 637 21.36 10.68 5.75
N ASP A 638 20.45 11.62 5.52
CA ASP A 638 19.26 11.43 4.66
C ASP A 638 19.63 11.08 3.20
N GLY A 639 20.54 11.87 2.62
CA GLY A 639 21.09 11.64 1.27
C GLY A 639 22.19 10.57 1.20
N GLY A 640 22.57 9.96 2.32
CA GLY A 640 23.69 9.04 2.40
C GLY A 640 23.49 7.75 1.59
N GLN A 641 24.53 7.37 0.86
CA GLN A 641 24.64 6.13 0.10
C GLN A 641 26.08 5.63 0.12
N PHE A 642 26.27 4.33 -0.07
CA PHE A 642 27.61 3.77 -0.24
C PHE A 642 28.18 4.15 -1.61
N ASN A 643 29.50 4.13 -1.72
CA ASN A 643 30.17 4.12 -3.02
C ASN A 643 29.96 2.77 -3.71
N ASP A 644 30.25 2.71 -5.02
CA ASP A 644 30.20 1.45 -5.77
C ASP A 644 31.13 0.38 -5.16
N LEU A 645 32.26 0.83 -4.57
CA LEU A 645 33.26 0.00 -3.91
C LEU A 645 33.65 0.60 -2.56
N GLU A 646 33.72 -0.24 -1.52
CA GLU A 646 34.10 0.16 -0.16
C GLU A 646 35.32 -0.66 0.32
N PRO A 647 36.55 -0.32 -0.09
CA PRO A 647 37.74 -1.16 0.12
C PRO A 647 38.21 -1.23 1.58
N GLY A 648 37.75 -0.31 2.42
CA GLY A 648 38.09 -0.25 3.84
C GLY A 648 37.87 -1.58 4.57
N GLY A 649 38.70 -1.87 5.57
CA GLY A 649 38.55 -3.06 6.42
C GLY A 649 37.35 -2.97 7.38
N GLN A 650 36.91 -1.74 7.65
CA GLN A 650 35.68 -1.41 8.37
C GLN A 650 34.86 -0.46 7.49
N LEU A 651 33.54 -0.57 7.59
CA LEU A 651 32.58 0.24 6.84
C LEU A 651 31.77 1.08 7.83
N GLU A 652 31.62 2.37 7.57
CA GLU A 652 30.72 3.24 8.32
C GLU A 652 29.40 3.39 7.55
N LEU A 653 28.28 3.55 8.26
CA LEU A 653 26.99 3.74 7.62
C LEU A 653 26.81 5.21 7.22
N PRO A 654 26.64 5.52 5.93
CA PRO A 654 26.40 6.89 5.48
C PRO A 654 24.96 7.34 5.73
N TYR A 655 24.07 6.44 6.16
CA TYR A 655 22.64 6.68 6.36
C TYR A 655 22.17 6.20 7.74
N PHE A 656 20.90 6.48 8.10
CA PHE A 656 20.27 5.87 9.27
C PHE A 656 19.94 4.39 9.00
N PRO A 657 20.47 3.44 9.80
CA PRO A 657 20.04 2.06 9.72
C PRO A 657 18.64 1.89 10.32
N ASP A 658 17.92 0.89 9.83
CA ASP A 658 16.65 0.45 10.42
C ASP A 658 16.84 0.10 11.91
N PRO A 659 16.16 0.79 12.85
CA PRO A 659 16.30 0.54 14.29
C PRO A 659 15.94 -0.88 14.71
N TRP A 660 15.15 -1.61 13.91
CA TRP A 660 14.79 -2.99 14.20
C TRP A 660 15.85 -4.00 13.74
N ALA A 661 16.70 -3.65 12.77
CA ALA A 661 17.72 -4.55 12.24
C ALA A 661 18.89 -4.72 13.22
N ARG A 662 18.73 -5.55 14.26
CA ARG A 662 19.75 -5.77 15.30
C ARG A 662 20.98 -6.52 14.78
N GLY A 663 20.79 -7.34 13.75
CA GLY A 663 21.82 -8.15 13.15
C GLY A 663 21.28 -9.01 12.02
N VAL A 664 22.11 -9.95 11.55
CA VAL A 664 21.83 -10.84 10.43
C VAL A 664 21.61 -12.27 10.92
N CYS A 665 20.56 -12.90 10.40
CA CYS A 665 20.31 -14.32 10.44
C CYS A 665 20.86 -14.93 9.13
N VAL A 666 21.87 -15.80 9.25
CA VAL A 666 22.48 -16.51 8.13
C VAL A 666 22.04 -17.96 8.15
N ARG A 667 21.40 -18.42 7.08
CA ARG A 667 20.96 -19.81 6.90
C ARG A 667 21.68 -20.50 5.75
N GLY A 668 21.80 -21.82 5.82
CA GLY A 668 22.41 -22.64 4.76
C GLY A 668 23.94 -22.71 4.81
N LEU A 669 24.57 -22.46 5.96
CA LEU A 669 26.02 -22.57 6.12
C LEU A 669 26.48 -24.05 5.98
N PRO A 670 27.62 -24.33 5.31
CA PRO A 670 28.07 -25.68 5.04
C PRO A 670 28.72 -26.36 6.26
N TYR A 671 29.01 -27.66 6.11
CA TYR A 671 29.84 -28.48 7.02
C TYR A 671 29.40 -28.51 8.48
N GLY A 672 28.09 -28.38 8.76
CA GLY A 672 27.54 -28.50 10.12
C GLY A 672 27.73 -27.26 10.97
N ALA A 673 27.98 -26.10 10.36
CA ALA A 673 27.91 -24.81 11.04
C ALA A 673 26.49 -24.57 11.62
N PRO A 674 26.35 -23.74 12.67
CA PRO A 674 25.05 -23.38 13.21
C PRO A 674 24.09 -22.85 12.13
N ASP A 675 22.86 -23.37 12.10
CA ASP A 675 21.79 -22.93 11.20
C ASP A 675 20.48 -22.68 11.98
N PRO A 676 20.05 -21.42 12.18
CA PRO A 676 20.71 -20.20 11.72
C PRO A 676 21.93 -19.82 12.55
N MET A 677 22.89 -19.14 11.93
CA MET A 677 23.91 -18.36 12.63
C MET A 677 23.46 -16.90 12.75
N MET A 678 23.43 -16.36 13.98
CA MET A 678 22.98 -15.02 14.28
C MET A 678 24.17 -14.11 14.57
N ILE A 679 24.35 -13.04 13.80
CA ILE A 679 25.48 -12.11 13.93
C ILE A 679 24.94 -10.69 14.14
N GLU A 680 25.24 -10.08 15.28
CA GLU A 680 24.80 -8.71 15.57
C GLU A 680 25.57 -7.65 14.77
N PHE A 681 24.91 -6.52 14.48
CA PHE A 681 25.62 -5.28 14.16
C PHE A 681 26.05 -4.60 15.47
N ALA A 682 27.35 -4.58 15.76
CA ALA A 682 27.84 -4.07 17.04
C ALA A 682 27.66 -2.54 17.16
N GLY A 683 27.47 -2.02 18.37
CA GLY A 683 27.26 -0.59 18.64
C GLY A 683 25.80 -0.20 18.81
N ASP A 684 25.57 1.05 19.20
CA ASP A 684 24.24 1.62 19.39
C ASP A 684 23.74 2.31 18.11
N TRP A 685 22.42 2.41 17.96
CA TRP A 685 21.83 3.21 16.88
C TRP A 685 22.21 4.69 17.07
N PRO A 686 22.60 5.43 16.03
CA PRO A 686 22.58 5.07 14.59
C PRO A 686 23.89 4.47 14.04
N ASP A 687 24.87 4.18 14.89
CA ASP A 687 26.24 3.82 14.50
C ASP A 687 26.50 2.31 14.51
N PHE A 688 25.51 1.54 14.04
CA PHE A 688 25.65 0.09 13.84
C PHE A 688 26.84 -0.24 12.95
N ARG A 689 27.73 -1.10 13.45
CA ARG A 689 28.91 -1.54 12.72
C ARG A 689 28.58 -2.71 11.79
N PRO A 690 28.82 -2.59 10.47
CA PRO A 690 28.82 -3.71 9.51
C PRO A 690 29.93 -4.74 9.79
N PHE A 691 29.78 -5.95 9.28
CA PHE A 691 30.80 -7.00 9.30
C PHE A 691 31.14 -7.46 7.88
N ARG A 692 32.18 -8.29 7.73
CA ARG A 692 32.53 -8.89 6.43
C ARG A 692 32.12 -10.35 6.36
N LEU A 693 31.59 -10.76 5.22
CA LEU A 693 31.47 -12.16 4.83
C LEU A 693 32.59 -12.47 3.85
N ARG A 694 33.37 -13.51 4.14
CA ARG A 694 34.57 -13.90 3.40
C ARG A 694 34.49 -15.36 2.97
N LEU A 695 34.73 -15.64 1.69
CA LEU A 695 34.83 -16.98 1.14
C LEU A 695 36.31 -17.38 1.00
N GLU A 696 36.66 -18.56 1.53
CA GLU A 696 38.01 -19.16 1.46
C GLU A 696 37.94 -20.67 1.15
N GLU A 697 39.05 -21.27 0.74
CA GLU A 697 39.15 -22.73 0.60
C GLU A 697 39.21 -23.40 1.97
N GLY A 698 38.49 -24.51 2.13
CA GLY A 698 38.55 -25.35 3.32
C GLY A 698 37.38 -26.32 3.41
N ASP A 699 37.43 -27.21 4.41
CA ASP A 699 36.42 -28.25 4.66
C ASP A 699 35.84 -28.24 6.08
N GLN A 700 36.12 -27.16 6.82
CA GLN A 700 35.67 -26.92 8.18
C GLN A 700 34.40 -26.05 8.25
N PRO A 701 33.60 -26.14 9.32
CA PRO A 701 32.47 -25.24 9.55
C PRO A 701 32.86 -23.76 9.46
N ALA A 702 31.90 -22.92 9.05
CA ALA A 702 32.10 -21.46 9.01
C ALA A 702 32.54 -20.90 10.37
N SER A 703 33.44 -19.92 10.34
CA SER A 703 34.08 -19.35 11.54
C SER A 703 33.77 -17.86 11.67
N TRP A 704 33.31 -17.45 12.85
CA TRP A 704 33.08 -16.05 13.20
C TRP A 704 34.21 -15.50 14.07
N SER A 705 34.78 -14.35 13.68
CA SER A 705 35.75 -13.60 14.47
C SER A 705 35.14 -12.28 14.94
N ASP A 706 34.93 -12.15 16.25
CA ASP A 706 34.36 -10.93 16.86
C ASP A 706 35.32 -9.73 16.79
N THR A 707 36.63 -9.96 16.90
CA THR A 707 37.64 -8.88 16.88
C THR A 707 37.77 -8.25 15.49
N SER A 708 37.85 -9.07 14.44
CA SER A 708 37.97 -8.57 13.07
C SER A 708 36.62 -8.35 12.38
N ARG A 709 35.53 -8.82 13.00
CA ARG A 709 34.16 -8.83 12.48
C ARG A 709 34.09 -9.42 11.08
N VAL A 710 34.58 -10.66 10.97
CA VAL A 710 34.59 -11.44 9.74
C VAL A 710 33.93 -12.79 10.00
N LEU A 711 32.92 -13.11 9.19
CA LEU A 711 32.40 -14.46 9.01
C LEU A 711 33.13 -15.08 7.83
N THR A 712 33.99 -16.06 8.09
CA THR A 712 34.65 -16.83 7.04
C THR A 712 33.86 -18.11 6.75
N VAL A 713 33.44 -18.28 5.50
CA VAL A 713 32.79 -19.48 4.97
C VAL A 713 33.81 -20.23 4.12
N TYR A 714 33.93 -21.53 4.34
CA TYR A 714 34.87 -22.37 3.63
C TYR A 714 34.17 -23.25 2.62
N LEU A 715 34.78 -23.49 1.46
CA LEU A 715 34.31 -24.44 0.46
C LEU A 715 35.47 -25.25 -0.12
N LYS A 716 35.26 -26.56 -0.29
CA LYS A 716 36.13 -27.44 -1.07
C LYS A 716 36.06 -27.07 -2.56
N LYS A 717 37.10 -27.43 -3.29
CA LYS A 717 37.18 -27.26 -4.74
C LYS A 717 35.96 -27.89 -5.44
N GLY A 718 35.32 -27.13 -6.31
CA GLY A 718 34.14 -27.55 -7.08
C GLY A 718 32.82 -27.39 -6.35
N GLU A 719 32.80 -27.10 -5.04
CA GLU A 719 31.54 -26.93 -4.32
C GLU A 719 30.91 -25.54 -4.51
N SER A 720 29.59 -25.49 -4.37
CA SER A 720 28.82 -24.26 -4.29
C SER A 720 27.74 -24.37 -3.21
N VAL A 721 27.43 -23.24 -2.57
CA VAL A 721 26.37 -23.14 -1.56
C VAL A 721 25.63 -21.82 -1.69
N THR A 722 24.32 -21.83 -1.47
CA THR A 722 23.49 -20.61 -1.43
C THR A 722 23.05 -20.34 0.00
N LEU A 723 23.46 -19.20 0.54
CA LEU A 723 23.08 -18.73 1.86
C LEU A 723 21.83 -17.86 1.77
N ARG A 724 20.96 -17.91 2.79
CA ARG A 724 19.86 -16.95 2.96
C ARG A 724 20.18 -15.98 4.09
N LEU A 725 20.22 -14.69 3.77
CA LEU A 725 20.55 -13.61 4.71
C LEU A 725 19.32 -12.73 4.93
N SER A 726 18.85 -12.64 6.17
CA SER A 726 17.78 -11.74 6.61
C SER A 726 18.22 -10.98 7.85
N CYS A 727 17.58 -9.85 8.15
CA CYS A 727 17.78 -9.19 9.43
C CYS A 727 16.92 -9.83 10.52
N TYR A 728 17.37 -9.83 11.77
CA TYR A 728 16.55 -10.19 12.91
C TYR A 728 16.32 -8.98 13.82
N PHE A 729 15.24 -9.01 14.58
CA PHE A 729 14.88 -7.93 15.50
C PHE A 729 14.58 -8.47 16.91
N PRO A 730 14.85 -7.67 17.97
CA PRO A 730 14.57 -8.06 19.35
C PRO A 730 13.09 -8.40 19.59
N GLU A 731 12.82 -9.45 20.36
CA GLU A 731 11.47 -9.97 20.62
C GLU A 731 10.46 -8.90 21.10
N ARG A 732 10.92 -7.91 21.88
CA ARG A 732 10.09 -6.79 22.36
C ARG A 732 9.37 -6.02 21.25
N PHE A 733 9.89 -6.01 20.02
CA PHE A 733 9.25 -5.31 18.90
C PHE A 733 8.06 -6.08 18.30
N LEU A 734 7.85 -7.35 18.65
CA LEU A 734 6.67 -8.10 18.23
C LEU A 734 5.36 -7.46 18.72
N GLU A 735 5.38 -6.77 19.86
CA GLU A 735 4.22 -6.07 20.40
C GLU A 735 3.74 -4.90 19.52
N ILE A 736 4.61 -4.42 18.63
CA ILE A 736 4.34 -3.30 17.72
C ILE A 736 4.52 -3.68 16.24
N GLN A 737 4.68 -4.96 15.93
CA GLN A 737 4.73 -5.47 14.54
C GLN A 737 3.33 -5.89 14.07
N GLY A 738 2.78 -5.17 13.10
CA GLY A 738 1.38 -5.24 12.71
C GLY A 738 0.89 -6.62 12.27
N LEU A 739 1.67 -7.33 11.45
CA LEU A 739 1.32 -8.69 11.00
C LEU A 739 1.34 -9.70 12.16
N TYR A 740 2.29 -9.60 13.08
CA TYR A 740 2.34 -10.43 14.29
C TYR A 740 1.12 -10.15 15.17
N ARG A 741 0.72 -8.88 15.30
CA ARG A 741 -0.51 -8.51 16.02
C ARG A 741 -1.77 -9.10 15.39
N TRP A 742 -1.83 -9.23 14.06
CA TRP A 742 -2.90 -9.95 13.37
C TRP A 742 -2.86 -11.45 13.67
N LEU A 743 -1.68 -12.07 13.68
CA LEU A 743 -1.53 -13.49 13.99
C LEU A 743 -1.93 -13.79 15.44
N GLU A 744 -1.50 -12.94 16.39
CA GLU A 744 -1.81 -13.09 17.81
C GLU A 744 -3.31 -12.95 18.09
N LYS A 745 -3.96 -11.96 17.45
CA LYS A 745 -5.38 -11.64 17.65
C LYS A 745 -6.04 -11.34 16.29
N PRO A 746 -6.46 -12.38 15.54
CA PRO A 746 -7.06 -12.21 14.22
C PRO A 746 -8.30 -11.32 14.22
N GLU A 747 -9.05 -11.25 15.32
CA GLU A 747 -10.19 -10.36 15.51
C GLU A 747 -9.86 -8.86 15.42
N ARG A 748 -8.57 -8.47 15.45
CA ARG A 748 -8.13 -7.09 15.21
C ARG A 748 -8.26 -6.64 13.76
N ILE A 749 -8.35 -7.59 12.82
CA ILE A 749 -8.40 -7.31 11.38
C ILE A 749 -9.52 -8.06 10.67
N MET A 750 -9.90 -9.23 11.18
CA MET A 750 -10.97 -10.05 10.62
C MET A 750 -12.31 -9.66 11.27
N PRO A 751 -13.32 -9.23 10.49
CA PRO A 751 -14.61 -8.84 11.03
C PRO A 751 -15.30 -9.97 11.81
N PRO A 752 -16.04 -9.68 12.90
CA PRO A 752 -16.76 -10.70 13.67
C PRO A 752 -17.71 -11.55 12.83
N LYS A 753 -18.36 -10.96 11.81
CA LYS A 753 -19.26 -11.66 10.88
C LYS A 753 -18.53 -12.65 9.96
N VAL A 754 -17.21 -12.50 9.78
CA VAL A 754 -16.38 -13.45 9.01
C VAL A 754 -15.88 -14.56 9.92
N LEU A 755 -15.42 -14.22 11.14
CA LEU A 755 -14.98 -15.20 12.14
C LEU A 755 -16.13 -16.09 12.65
N LYS A 756 -17.33 -15.51 12.77
CA LYS A 756 -18.55 -16.19 13.20
C LYS A 756 -19.69 -15.88 12.20
N PRO A 757 -19.75 -16.63 11.08
CA PRO A 757 -20.78 -16.44 10.06
C PRO A 757 -22.20 -16.49 10.62
N PRO A 758 -23.09 -15.53 10.26
CA PRO A 758 -24.51 -15.60 10.55
C PRO A 758 -25.17 -16.89 10.04
N ARG A 759 -26.24 -17.34 10.73
CA ARG A 759 -27.05 -18.49 10.28
C ARG A 759 -27.98 -18.08 9.13
N GLY A 760 -28.29 -19.03 8.24
CA GLY A 760 -29.27 -18.84 7.17
C GLY A 760 -28.77 -18.08 5.93
N LEU A 761 -27.45 -17.91 5.78
CA LEU A 761 -26.87 -17.27 4.60
C LEU A 761 -27.05 -18.14 3.34
N PRO A 762 -27.15 -17.52 2.14
CA PRO A 762 -27.10 -18.24 0.88
C PRO A 762 -25.82 -19.09 0.74
N GLU A 763 -25.92 -20.25 0.09
CA GLU A 763 -24.82 -21.21 -0.05
C GLU A 763 -23.52 -20.59 -0.61
N GLY A 764 -23.64 -19.74 -1.63
CA GLY A 764 -22.48 -19.04 -2.21
C GLY A 764 -21.77 -18.07 -1.25
N GLN A 765 -22.51 -17.46 -0.33
CA GLN A 765 -21.92 -16.62 0.73
C GLN A 765 -21.24 -17.48 1.78
N ILE A 766 -21.85 -18.60 2.18
CA ILE A 766 -21.24 -19.58 3.11
C ILE A 766 -19.90 -20.08 2.53
N GLN A 767 -19.87 -20.46 1.26
CA GLN A 767 -18.64 -20.92 0.62
C GLN A 767 -17.57 -19.84 0.63
N THR A 768 -17.93 -18.60 0.28
CA THR A 768 -16.97 -17.47 0.32
C THR A 768 -16.42 -17.24 1.72
N LEU A 769 -17.27 -17.23 2.76
CA LEU A 769 -16.81 -17.08 4.15
C LEU A 769 -15.92 -18.22 4.64
N LYS A 770 -16.11 -19.45 4.14
CA LYS A 770 -15.20 -20.57 4.42
C LYS A 770 -13.80 -20.32 3.89
N THR A 771 -13.66 -19.68 2.72
CA THR A 771 -12.35 -19.34 2.14
C THR A 771 -11.60 -18.24 2.91
N LEU A 772 -12.30 -17.51 3.79
CA LEU A 772 -11.75 -16.42 4.60
C LEU A 772 -11.52 -16.81 6.07
N GLN A 773 -11.73 -18.07 6.42
CA GLN A 773 -11.49 -18.53 7.79
C GLN A 773 -10.00 -18.47 8.12
N VAL A 774 -9.71 -18.11 9.37
CA VAL A 774 -8.35 -18.06 9.88
C VAL A 774 -7.87 -19.48 10.15
N PRO A 775 -6.66 -19.87 9.71
CA PRO A 775 -6.12 -21.20 9.96
C PRO A 775 -5.74 -21.34 11.44
N LYS A 776 -5.39 -22.55 11.86
CA LYS A 776 -4.78 -22.75 13.17
C LYS A 776 -3.37 -22.14 13.18
N ILE A 777 -3.14 -21.17 14.07
CA ILE A 777 -1.86 -20.48 14.20
C ILE A 777 -1.09 -21.05 15.40
N ASP A 778 0.14 -21.54 15.17
CA ASP A 778 1.07 -21.89 16.23
C ASP A 778 1.89 -20.66 16.64
N LEU A 779 1.33 -19.88 17.58
CA LEU A 779 1.95 -18.62 18.00
C LEU A 779 3.33 -18.79 18.62
N THR A 780 3.61 -19.90 19.30
CA THR A 780 4.93 -20.17 19.89
C THR A 780 5.98 -20.32 18.80
N ARG A 781 5.65 -21.08 17.75
CA ARG A 781 6.52 -21.21 16.58
C ARG A 781 6.70 -19.87 15.88
N ILE A 782 5.61 -19.16 15.55
CA ILE A 782 5.65 -17.86 14.86
C ILE A 782 6.51 -16.86 15.62
N LYS A 783 6.32 -16.74 16.93
CA LYS A 783 7.11 -15.86 17.79
C LYS A 783 8.61 -16.16 17.68
N THR A 784 8.98 -17.43 17.78
CA THR A 784 10.38 -17.89 17.72
C THR A 784 11.02 -17.56 16.36
N ILE A 785 10.37 -17.94 15.26
CA ILE A 785 10.93 -17.74 13.92
C ILE A 785 10.96 -16.27 13.50
N SER A 786 9.99 -15.46 13.94
CA SER A 786 9.99 -14.01 13.68
C SER A 786 11.14 -13.31 14.40
N ALA A 787 11.34 -13.58 15.70
CA ALA A 787 12.46 -13.00 16.46
C ALA A 787 13.84 -13.46 15.95
N GLN A 788 13.92 -14.69 15.39
CA GLN A 788 15.14 -15.22 14.76
C GLN A 788 15.38 -14.71 13.33
N GLY A 789 14.54 -13.82 12.79
CA GLY A 789 14.68 -13.33 11.41
C GLY A 789 14.37 -14.36 10.34
N LYS A 790 13.70 -15.48 10.68
CA LYS A 790 13.34 -16.53 9.71
C LYS A 790 11.98 -16.31 9.06
N ASN A 791 11.15 -15.40 9.59
CA ASN A 791 9.82 -15.14 9.05
C ASN A 791 9.89 -14.19 7.84
N TRP A 792 9.78 -14.70 6.61
CA TRP A 792 10.03 -13.91 5.41
C TRP A 792 9.04 -12.76 5.17
N LEU A 793 7.84 -12.81 5.77
CA LEU A 793 6.85 -11.73 5.68
C LEU A 793 7.19 -10.53 6.58
N MET A 794 7.99 -10.75 7.63
CA MET A 794 8.42 -9.71 8.58
C MET A 794 9.89 -9.33 8.38
N THR A 795 10.71 -10.28 7.97
CA THR A 795 12.15 -10.20 7.78
C THR A 795 12.53 -10.95 6.49
N PRO A 796 12.22 -10.40 5.30
CA PRO A 796 12.56 -11.01 4.03
C PRO A 796 14.07 -11.29 3.95
N PHE A 797 14.42 -12.40 3.32
CA PHE A 797 15.80 -12.77 3.07
C PHE A 797 16.24 -12.42 1.66
N ARG A 798 17.54 -12.26 1.46
CA ARG A 798 18.20 -12.30 0.16
C ARG A 798 19.09 -13.54 0.07
N GLU A 799 19.33 -14.00 -1.14
CA GLU A 799 20.21 -15.16 -1.39
C GLU A 799 21.61 -14.70 -1.80
N LEU A 800 22.64 -15.36 -1.25
CA LEU A 800 24.04 -15.12 -1.56
C LEU A 800 24.69 -16.45 -1.97
N THR A 801 25.22 -16.53 -3.18
CA THR A 801 25.81 -17.78 -3.71
C THR A 801 27.33 -17.72 -3.61
N LEU A 802 27.91 -18.74 -2.99
CA LEU A 802 29.35 -18.91 -2.82
C LEU A 802 29.82 -20.08 -3.69
N ILE A 803 30.88 -19.88 -4.47
CA ILE A 803 31.36 -20.88 -5.43
C ILE A 803 32.88 -21.01 -5.31
N HIS A 804 33.35 -22.25 -5.17
CA HIS A 804 34.76 -22.58 -5.38
C HIS A 804 34.94 -23.19 -6.77
N ALA A 805 35.27 -22.36 -7.75
CA ALA A 805 35.42 -22.79 -9.13
C ALA A 805 36.80 -23.42 -9.39
N THR A 806 36.81 -24.45 -10.25
CA THR A 806 38.01 -25.16 -10.71
C THR A 806 38.16 -25.02 -12.22
N VAL A 807 39.38 -25.17 -12.74
CA VAL A 807 39.69 -25.13 -14.19
C VAL A 807 39.32 -26.44 -14.86
N GLN A 808 39.52 -27.57 -14.17
CA GLN A 808 39.10 -28.91 -14.59
C GLN A 808 38.43 -29.65 -13.43
N PRO A 809 37.73 -30.77 -13.69
CA PRO A 809 37.24 -31.64 -12.63
C PRO A 809 38.34 -32.03 -11.64
N VAL A 810 38.02 -32.00 -10.35
CA VAL A 810 38.93 -32.43 -9.29
C VAL A 810 39.02 -33.95 -9.32
N GLY A 811 40.23 -34.50 -9.40
CA GLY A 811 40.43 -35.92 -9.55
C GLY A 811 40.25 -36.40 -11.00
N ARG A 812 40.65 -37.65 -11.25
CA ARG A 812 40.29 -38.37 -12.48
C ARG A 812 39.20 -39.39 -12.17
N PRO A 813 38.33 -39.71 -13.13
CA PRO A 813 37.42 -40.83 -12.97
C PRO A 813 38.20 -42.11 -12.65
N VAL A 814 37.90 -42.75 -11.53
CA VAL A 814 38.58 -43.99 -11.11
C VAL A 814 37.71 -45.18 -11.51
N CYS A 815 38.23 -46.03 -12.38
CA CYS A 815 37.53 -47.25 -12.80
C CYS A 815 37.53 -48.26 -11.66
N SER A 816 36.39 -48.43 -10.98
CA SER A 816 36.21 -49.49 -9.97
C SER A 816 36.06 -50.85 -10.65
N SER A 817 35.26 -50.91 -11.72
CA SER A 817 35.15 -52.10 -12.58
C SER A 817 34.65 -51.71 -13.97
N LEU A 818 35.10 -52.42 -15.01
CA LEU A 818 34.55 -52.30 -16.36
C LEU A 818 34.65 -53.63 -17.09
N GLU A 819 33.53 -54.08 -17.65
CA GLU A 819 33.45 -55.24 -18.51
C GLU A 819 32.56 -54.93 -19.72
N ALA A 820 33.02 -55.34 -20.90
CA ALA A 820 32.23 -55.29 -22.13
C ALA A 820 31.93 -56.73 -22.57
N GLN A 821 30.65 -57.08 -22.69
CA GLN A 821 30.24 -58.41 -23.16
C GLN A 821 29.58 -58.32 -24.54
N LYS A 822 30.11 -59.10 -25.49
CA LYS A 822 29.59 -59.24 -26.87
C LYS A 822 29.46 -60.73 -27.17
N ASN A 823 28.24 -61.23 -27.32
CA ASN A 823 27.98 -62.64 -27.65
C ASN A 823 28.15 -62.91 -29.15
N TYR A 824 28.31 -64.19 -29.50
CA TYR A 824 28.42 -64.63 -30.89
C TYR A 824 27.25 -64.12 -31.74
N GLY A 825 27.56 -63.51 -32.89
CA GLY A 825 26.58 -62.94 -33.82
C GLY A 825 26.10 -61.52 -33.50
N GLN A 826 26.48 -60.93 -32.36
CA GLN A 826 26.10 -59.55 -32.02
C GLN A 826 27.03 -58.53 -32.68
N THR A 827 26.48 -57.35 -33.00
CA THR A 827 27.24 -56.20 -33.55
C THR A 827 27.60 -55.14 -32.51
N SER A 828 27.15 -55.31 -31.26
CA SER A 828 27.47 -54.42 -30.14
C SER A 828 27.85 -55.16 -28.87
N ALA A 829 28.65 -54.49 -28.03
CA ALA A 829 29.00 -54.97 -26.70
C ALA A 829 28.18 -54.21 -25.64
N THR A 830 27.56 -54.92 -24.72
CA THR A 830 26.94 -54.32 -23.53
C THR A 830 28.01 -54.00 -22.49
N LEU A 831 27.95 -52.82 -21.89
CA LEU A 831 28.91 -52.31 -20.91
C LEU A 831 28.36 -52.45 -19.50
N TYR A 832 29.11 -53.12 -18.64
CA TYR A 832 28.89 -53.27 -17.20
C TYR A 832 30.05 -52.64 -16.46
N GLY A 833 29.82 -52.02 -15.31
CA GLY A 833 30.90 -51.43 -14.53
C GLY A 833 30.51 -50.20 -13.75
N GLN A 834 31.46 -49.66 -12.99
CA GLN A 834 31.30 -48.47 -12.17
C GLN A 834 32.58 -47.65 -12.17
N TYR A 835 32.42 -46.32 -12.24
CA TYR A 835 33.48 -45.34 -12.08
C TYR A 835 33.18 -44.43 -10.91
N GLU A 836 34.17 -44.13 -10.08
CA GLU A 836 34.09 -43.04 -9.11
C GLU A 836 34.43 -41.71 -9.79
N ILE A 837 33.70 -40.66 -9.44
CA ILE A 837 33.85 -39.31 -10.02
C ILE A 837 33.66 -38.23 -8.94
N HIS A 838 34.15 -37.03 -9.21
CA HIS A 838 33.88 -35.86 -8.37
C HIS A 838 32.72 -35.04 -8.94
N GLY A 839 31.49 -35.37 -8.55
CA GLY A 839 30.27 -34.75 -9.09
C GLY A 839 30.26 -33.23 -9.03
N HIS A 840 30.65 -32.65 -7.89
CA HIS A 840 30.63 -31.20 -7.67
C HIS A 840 31.43 -30.40 -8.70
N SER A 841 32.54 -30.95 -9.23
CA SER A 841 33.36 -30.28 -10.25
C SER A 841 33.16 -30.80 -11.67
N THR A 842 32.27 -31.77 -11.87
CA THR A 842 32.12 -32.49 -13.15
C THR A 842 30.74 -32.22 -13.72
N SER A 843 30.65 -31.64 -14.92
CA SER A 843 29.36 -31.38 -15.58
C SER A 843 28.92 -32.53 -16.48
N LYS A 844 29.87 -33.27 -17.06
CA LYS A 844 29.63 -34.44 -17.90
C LYS A 844 30.83 -35.37 -17.88
N VAL A 845 30.63 -36.60 -18.32
CA VAL A 845 31.71 -37.53 -18.66
C VAL A 845 31.50 -38.14 -20.03
N GLU A 846 32.59 -38.57 -20.66
CA GLU A 846 32.59 -39.25 -21.94
C GLU A 846 33.37 -40.56 -21.83
N LEU A 847 32.76 -41.65 -22.28
CA LEU A 847 33.46 -42.94 -22.39
C LEU A 847 34.06 -43.04 -23.79
N LEU A 848 35.39 -43.02 -23.88
CA LEU A 848 36.12 -43.23 -25.12
C LEU A 848 36.55 -44.69 -25.23
N ALA A 849 36.57 -45.20 -26.45
CA ALA A 849 37.11 -46.51 -26.80
C ALA A 849 38.21 -46.36 -27.85
N ASN A 850 39.32 -47.07 -27.67
CA ASN A 850 40.32 -47.27 -28.70
C ASN A 850 40.63 -48.77 -28.84
N TRP A 851 40.95 -49.22 -30.04
CA TRP A 851 41.32 -50.61 -30.31
C TRP A 851 42.24 -50.73 -31.51
N GLN A 852 42.92 -51.87 -31.57
CA GLN A 852 43.65 -52.31 -32.75
C GLN A 852 42.91 -53.49 -33.37
N GLU A 853 42.59 -53.37 -34.66
CA GLU A 853 41.87 -54.38 -35.43
C GLU A 853 42.85 -55.04 -36.42
N PRO A 854 43.20 -56.32 -36.22
CA PRO A 854 43.93 -57.07 -37.23
C PRO A 854 42.99 -57.36 -38.40
N VAL A 855 43.34 -56.87 -39.58
CA VAL A 855 42.61 -57.08 -40.83
C VAL A 855 43.47 -57.92 -41.76
N ASP A 856 43.02 -59.15 -42.00
CA ASP A 856 43.63 -60.09 -42.93
C ASP A 856 42.73 -60.20 -44.16
N ASN A 857 42.94 -59.30 -45.12
CA ASN A 857 42.17 -59.25 -46.37
C ASN A 857 42.92 -60.06 -47.42
N LEU A 858 42.33 -61.17 -47.89
CA LEU A 858 42.94 -62.08 -48.87
C LEU A 858 43.30 -61.43 -50.22
N ASN A 859 42.83 -60.20 -50.48
CA ASN A 859 43.18 -59.41 -51.66
C ASN A 859 44.36 -58.45 -51.43
N GLU A 860 44.93 -58.41 -50.22
CA GLU A 860 46.11 -57.63 -49.85
C GLU A 860 47.29 -58.57 -49.53
N PRO A 861 48.54 -58.18 -49.86
CA PRO A 861 49.69 -59.10 -49.78
C PRO A 861 50.13 -59.45 -48.35
N GLU A 862 49.76 -58.65 -47.33
CA GLU A 862 50.11 -58.88 -45.93
C GLU A 862 48.96 -58.44 -45.00
N PRO A 863 48.75 -59.12 -43.85
CA PRO A 863 47.79 -58.68 -42.84
C PRO A 863 48.24 -57.36 -42.21
N LYS A 864 47.29 -56.45 -41.98
CA LYS A 864 47.56 -55.11 -41.42
C LYS A 864 46.75 -54.86 -40.16
N VAL A 865 47.26 -54.02 -39.27
CA VAL A 865 46.53 -53.55 -38.09
C VAL A 865 45.96 -52.17 -38.39
N ILE A 866 44.66 -52.02 -38.22
CA ILE A 866 43.97 -50.73 -38.34
C ILE A 866 43.63 -50.23 -36.94
N GLU A 867 43.86 -48.95 -36.67
CA GLU A 867 43.43 -48.32 -35.42
C GLU A 867 41.97 -47.87 -35.52
N GLY A 868 41.18 -48.22 -34.51
CA GLY A 868 39.81 -47.75 -34.35
C GLY A 868 39.65 -46.93 -33.07
N LYS A 869 38.84 -45.88 -33.15
CA LYS A 869 38.47 -45.02 -32.02
C LYS A 869 36.98 -44.69 -32.09
N ALA A 870 36.32 -44.63 -30.94
CA ALA A 870 34.92 -44.22 -30.84
C ALA A 870 34.67 -43.46 -29.54
N GLN A 871 33.82 -42.43 -29.61
CA GLN A 871 33.13 -41.91 -28.43
C GLN A 871 31.88 -42.77 -28.22
N VAL A 872 31.85 -43.52 -27.12
CA VAL A 872 30.87 -44.57 -26.88
C VAL A 872 29.58 -44.00 -26.30
N LEU A 873 29.70 -43.11 -25.32
CA LEU A 873 28.57 -42.42 -24.68
C LEU A 873 29.03 -41.13 -23.98
N GLU A 874 28.09 -40.20 -23.83
CA GLU A 874 28.20 -38.98 -23.02
C GLU A 874 27.11 -39.03 -21.93
N LEU A 875 27.48 -38.74 -20.68
CA LEU A 875 26.56 -38.67 -19.55
C LEU A 875 26.68 -37.33 -18.86
N THR A 876 25.55 -36.67 -18.58
CA THR A 876 25.49 -35.49 -17.71
C THR A 876 25.68 -35.93 -16.26
N VAL A 877 26.52 -35.20 -15.53
CA VAL A 877 26.78 -35.42 -14.10
C VAL A 877 26.08 -34.33 -13.29
N THR A 878 25.42 -34.71 -12.21
CA THR A 878 24.92 -33.74 -11.22
C THR A 878 25.89 -33.66 -10.02
N PRO A 879 25.93 -32.53 -9.30
CA PRO A 879 26.88 -32.34 -8.19
C PRO A 879 26.84 -33.45 -7.12
N GLU A 880 25.69 -34.09 -6.91
CA GLU A 880 25.48 -35.14 -5.92
C GLU A 880 26.05 -36.50 -6.34
N MET A 881 26.37 -36.69 -7.62
CA MET A 881 26.88 -37.96 -8.13
C MET A 881 28.33 -38.20 -7.70
N LYS A 882 28.54 -39.26 -6.92
CA LYS A 882 29.87 -39.73 -6.53
C LYS A 882 30.40 -40.86 -7.41
N SER A 883 29.52 -41.48 -8.18
CA SER A 883 29.88 -42.56 -9.09
C SER A 883 28.95 -42.64 -10.30
N ILE A 884 29.43 -43.30 -11.34
CA ILE A 884 28.69 -43.61 -12.56
C ILE A 884 28.67 -45.13 -12.72
N SER A 885 27.49 -45.70 -12.61
CA SER A 885 27.25 -47.13 -12.85
C SER A 885 26.69 -47.35 -14.26
N PHE A 886 27.25 -48.31 -14.99
CA PHE A 886 26.75 -48.77 -16.28
C PHE A 886 25.68 -49.87 -16.10
N THR A 887 25.49 -50.72 -17.12
CA THR A 887 24.41 -51.69 -17.15
C THR A 887 24.52 -52.59 -15.90
N PRO A 888 23.47 -52.74 -15.08
CA PRO A 888 23.51 -53.63 -13.92
C PRO A 888 23.54 -55.10 -14.37
N ARG A 889 24.27 -55.96 -13.66
CA ARG A 889 24.31 -57.39 -13.99
C ARG A 889 23.03 -58.12 -13.58
N PRO A 890 22.64 -59.21 -14.27
CA PRO A 890 21.54 -60.06 -13.84
C PRO A 890 21.83 -60.68 -12.46
N GLY A 891 21.06 -60.32 -11.43
CA GLY A 891 21.18 -60.84 -10.07
C GLY A 891 21.87 -59.91 -9.06
N GLU A 892 22.42 -58.77 -9.47
CA GLU A 892 22.86 -57.71 -8.56
C GLU A 892 21.65 -56.89 -8.09
N SER A 893 21.37 -56.90 -6.79
CA SER A 893 20.47 -55.93 -6.16
C SER A 893 21.26 -54.64 -5.92
N ARG A 894 20.68 -53.49 -6.25
CA ARG A 894 21.28 -52.16 -6.02
C ARG A 894 21.87 -52.06 -4.59
N THR A 895 23.09 -51.57 -4.47
CA THR A 895 23.35 -50.59 -3.41
C THR A 895 22.57 -49.35 -3.81
N GLU A 896 21.49 -49.06 -3.08
CA GLU A 896 20.76 -47.81 -3.22
C GLU A 896 21.72 -46.66 -2.88
N ASP A 897 22.23 -45.96 -3.90
CA ASP A 897 22.55 -44.56 -3.70
C ASP A 897 21.21 -43.85 -3.48
N SER A 898 21.10 -43.22 -2.32
CA SER A 898 19.95 -42.43 -1.91
C SER A 898 19.81 -41.21 -2.80
N ASP A 899 19.21 -41.37 -3.99
CA ASP A 899 18.21 -40.45 -4.51
C ASP A 899 17.78 -40.87 -5.92
N ASN A 900 16.48 -40.77 -6.16
CA ASN A 900 15.75 -41.29 -7.31
C ASN A 900 16.01 -40.48 -8.61
N GLN A 901 17.26 -40.12 -8.92
CA GLN A 901 17.62 -39.27 -10.05
C GLN A 901 18.24 -40.06 -11.22
N ARG A 902 17.79 -39.73 -12.43
CA ARG A 902 18.09 -40.46 -13.68
C ARG A 902 19.38 -39.94 -14.31
N GLN A 903 20.33 -40.83 -14.60
CA GLN A 903 21.36 -40.58 -15.61
C GLN A 903 20.66 -40.49 -16.97
N VAL A 904 20.62 -39.30 -17.58
CA VAL A 904 19.96 -39.11 -18.88
C VAL A 904 21.02 -39.05 -19.98
N PRO A 905 21.13 -40.06 -20.86
CA PRO A 905 21.97 -39.95 -22.06
C PRO A 905 21.40 -38.89 -23.00
N ARG A 906 22.24 -38.05 -23.59
CA ARG A 906 21.83 -37.14 -24.68
C ARG A 906 21.67 -37.93 -25.99
N PRO A 907 20.48 -37.96 -26.62
CA PRO A 907 20.33 -38.61 -27.91
C PRO A 907 20.76 -37.68 -29.06
N MET A 908 21.62 -38.17 -29.95
CA MET A 908 21.74 -37.59 -31.30
C MET A 908 20.64 -38.19 -32.19
N VAL A 909 19.54 -37.43 -32.29
CA VAL A 909 18.43 -37.51 -33.27
C VAL A 909 17.34 -38.61 -33.09
N THR A 910 16.10 -38.10 -33.05
CA THR A 910 14.73 -38.69 -33.21
C THR A 910 14.09 -39.60 -32.15
N SER A 911 13.17 -38.97 -31.41
CA SER A 911 11.83 -39.39 -30.95
C SER A 911 11.47 -40.89 -30.80
N ARG A 912 11.12 -41.28 -29.57
CA ARG A 912 9.75 -41.60 -29.11
C ARG A 912 9.78 -42.00 -27.63
N ALA A 913 8.80 -41.54 -26.87
CA ALA A 913 8.62 -41.89 -25.46
C ALA A 913 8.27 -43.38 -25.32
N VAL A 914 9.09 -44.11 -24.58
CA VAL A 914 8.83 -45.46 -24.05
C VAL A 914 9.04 -45.39 -22.54
N VAL A 915 8.18 -46.07 -21.78
CA VAL A 915 8.33 -46.28 -20.33
C VAL A 915 9.77 -46.76 -20.05
N PRO A 916 10.55 -46.11 -19.16
CA PRO A 916 11.99 -46.40 -19.11
C PRO A 916 12.21 -47.75 -18.42
N GLY A 917 12.55 -48.76 -19.22
CA GLY A 917 13.32 -49.90 -18.74
C GLY A 917 14.70 -49.44 -18.28
N ILE A 918 15.39 -50.29 -17.52
CA ILE A 918 16.77 -50.06 -17.07
C ILE A 918 17.65 -49.66 -18.28
N PRO A 919 18.38 -48.54 -18.24
CA PRO A 919 19.23 -48.13 -19.35
C PRO A 919 20.32 -49.19 -19.55
N VAL A 920 20.38 -49.77 -20.76
CA VAL A 920 21.43 -50.69 -21.18
C VAL A 920 22.43 -49.90 -22.03
N TYR A 921 23.64 -49.74 -21.53
CA TYR A 921 24.70 -49.02 -22.23
C TYR A 921 25.46 -49.96 -23.15
N LYS A 922 25.62 -49.58 -24.43
CA LYS A 922 26.24 -50.42 -25.46
C LYS A 922 27.27 -49.64 -26.26
N HIS A 923 28.32 -50.33 -26.69
CA HIS A 923 29.23 -49.89 -27.74
C HIS A 923 28.87 -50.60 -29.04
N GLU A 924 28.36 -49.84 -30.02
CA GLU A 924 28.02 -50.33 -31.35
C GLU A 924 29.26 -50.39 -32.25
N PHE A 925 29.57 -51.58 -32.80
CA PHE A 925 30.67 -51.77 -33.74
C PHE A 925 30.18 -51.93 -35.19
N GLY A 926 28.91 -52.25 -35.40
CA GLY A 926 28.33 -52.47 -36.73
C GLY A 926 28.73 -53.77 -37.43
N ASP A 927 29.58 -54.60 -36.81
CA ASP A 927 30.01 -55.89 -37.34
C ASP A 927 30.29 -56.92 -36.23
N THR A 928 30.59 -58.16 -36.63
CA THR A 928 30.86 -59.29 -35.73
C THR A 928 32.36 -59.54 -35.49
N LYS A 929 33.25 -58.63 -35.91
CA LYS A 929 34.70 -58.83 -35.82
C LYS A 929 35.19 -58.83 -34.37
N PHE A 930 36.31 -59.53 -34.16
CA PHE A 930 37.02 -59.56 -32.89
C PHE A 930 37.92 -58.34 -32.73
N ARG A 931 37.88 -57.70 -31.55
CA ARG A 931 38.68 -56.51 -31.21
C ARG A 931 39.10 -56.57 -29.76
N ARG A 932 40.33 -56.13 -29.46
CA ARG A 932 40.74 -55.80 -28.09
C ARG A 932 40.56 -54.30 -27.89
N VAL A 933 39.54 -53.93 -27.11
CA VAL A 933 39.14 -52.53 -26.91
C VAL A 933 39.57 -52.06 -25.53
N ASN A 934 40.28 -50.93 -25.47
CA ASN A 934 40.53 -50.23 -24.23
C ASN A 934 39.51 -49.09 -24.11
N TYR A 935 38.83 -49.04 -22.98
CA TYR A 935 37.90 -47.96 -22.66
C TYR A 935 38.52 -47.05 -21.62
N SER A 936 38.28 -45.75 -21.76
CA SER A 936 38.71 -44.73 -20.81
C SER A 936 37.58 -43.73 -20.61
N LEU A 937 37.15 -43.56 -19.36
CA LEU A 937 36.20 -42.51 -19.00
C LEU A 937 36.97 -41.21 -18.75
N ILE A 938 36.58 -40.15 -19.43
CA ILE A 938 37.12 -38.79 -19.25
C ILE A 938 36.00 -37.87 -18.76
N SER A 939 36.35 -36.89 -17.93
CA SER A 939 35.45 -35.92 -17.29
C SER A 939 35.72 -34.51 -17.79
#